data_AF-A0A961LEA2-F1
#
_entry.id   AF-A0A961LEA2-F1
#
_cell.length_a   1.000
_cell.length_b   1.000
_cell.length_c   1.000
_cell.angle_alpha   90.00
_cell.angle_beta   90.00
_cell.angle_gamma   90.00
#
_symmetry.space_group_name_H-M   'P 1'
#
loop_
_entity.id
_entity.type
_entity.pdbx_description
1 polymer ?
#
loop_
_entity_poly.entity_id
_entity_poly.type
_entity_poly.pdbx_seq_one_letter_code
_entity_poly.pdbx_strand_id
1 'polypeptide(L)'
;MAGDLTIFIQYTSERAAEHYLLPRRRHALGSKFRVADLAAGEVPLVGRDISPVQFYLDYDDRDGKWFIEPIGVTETFLGARRIDTIEDAARIELKNNQFVQVPGARIHMMLRSAEAGGDGGSDAWIGLQDQIHEAVFRELALESESGEVDHDSPEIRSKLLKSLEKETDAAILTGGDYAIRSAVGSALRLAVLRSIASSSVDEWVESKNDGPRRPGQLKSRTRDIVRRLGLRLDKNAVEEDAGKLTDGFPVAFSAEYNTMPVGDRRAIARWFLSSNVWNAVYYFGPITDLMELDMVTEVMVVRHDRIYIERFDKIERYDYSFASPQQLWIILKRLVNRAGREIDRTHALVDFKLEDGSRVNAIVEPLSRNGPCITIRRHRKEVRLTLSLLAETYRSLSKSMALFLEACVVARRNIIVSGGTGSGKTTLLNALSAFIPDGQRVITIEDTAELVLANSHVVSLETRTANAEGEGEVSIRDLLRNALRMRPDRIIVGECRGKEAIDMLQALNTGHAGSMTTAHANGPAEMLMRLEVMVLQGEPSLPVSAIRAQITNAIDIVVQLARVPLPYDEGRSMKIVTEIAEVIGIHPGTGGMVVEPIFSFRGFGTAGKPVHLFTGYLPSFIDEIDQVRPSLKSRHEDDRVVRIEELFAL
;
A
#
# COMPACT_ATOMS: atom_id res chain seq x y z
N MET A 1 8.59 2.89 38.21
CA MET A 1 9.15 3.27 36.89
C MET A 1 8.72 4.67 36.42
N ALA A 2 8.34 5.60 37.31
CA ALA A 2 8.01 7.00 36.93
C ALA A 2 9.26 7.88 37.09
N GLY A 3 9.95 8.25 36.00
CA GLY A 3 11.23 8.98 36.04
C GLY A 3 12.43 8.26 35.40
N ASP A 4 12.23 7.04 34.85
CA ASP A 4 13.27 6.33 34.10
C ASP A 4 13.38 6.93 32.69
N LEU A 5 14.60 7.06 32.17
CA LEU A 5 14.87 7.75 30.91
C LEU A 5 14.96 6.74 29.77
N THR A 6 14.15 6.91 28.72
CA THR A 6 14.28 6.09 27.51
C THR A 6 15.17 6.84 26.51
N ILE A 7 16.17 6.15 25.97
CA ILE A 7 17.03 6.68 24.91
C ILE A 7 16.89 5.85 23.64
N PHE A 8 16.79 6.53 22.50
CA PHE A 8 16.82 5.93 21.16
C PHE A 8 18.04 6.47 20.41
N ILE A 9 18.88 5.58 19.89
CA ILE A 9 20.13 5.94 19.22
C ILE A 9 19.95 5.70 17.72
N GLN A 10 20.04 6.77 16.95
CA GLN A 10 20.07 6.75 15.50
C GLN A 10 21.50 7.01 15.02
N TYR A 11 22.10 6.03 14.36
CA TYR A 11 23.44 6.14 13.80
C TYR A 11 23.42 6.88 12.45
N THR A 12 24.49 7.60 12.12
CA THR A 12 24.67 8.18 10.77
C THR A 12 25.19 7.18 9.74
N SER A 13 25.55 5.96 10.17
CA SER A 13 25.90 4.83 9.30
C SER A 13 24.68 3.93 9.09
N GLU A 14 24.71 3.02 8.10
CA GLU A 14 23.63 2.05 7.79
C GLU A 14 23.31 1.01 8.91
N ARG A 15 23.67 1.31 10.17
CA ARG A 15 23.34 0.47 11.32
C ARG A 15 21.90 0.70 11.75
N ALA A 16 21.25 -0.39 12.19
CA ALA A 16 19.93 -0.33 12.80
C ALA A 16 19.93 0.55 14.06
N ALA A 17 18.82 1.26 14.28
CA ALA A 17 18.63 2.05 15.49
C ALA A 17 18.50 1.15 16.73
N GLU A 18 19.00 1.64 17.86
CA GLU A 18 19.00 0.92 19.14
C GLU A 18 18.15 1.68 20.17
N HIS A 19 17.54 0.98 21.13
CA HIS A 19 16.75 1.60 22.20
C HIS A 19 17.14 1.04 23.56
N TYR A 20 17.21 1.91 24.57
CA TYR A 20 17.59 1.55 25.93
C TYR A 20 16.71 2.25 26.97
N LEU A 21 16.44 1.56 28.08
CA LEU A 21 15.82 2.14 29.27
C LEU A 21 16.90 2.33 30.33
N LEU A 22 17.18 3.59 30.68
CA LEU A 22 18.18 3.96 31.67
C LEU A 22 17.53 4.09 33.07
N PRO A 23 17.98 3.33 34.07
CA PRO A 23 17.54 3.50 35.46
C PRO A 23 18.02 4.83 36.02
N ARG A 24 17.35 5.35 37.07
CA ARG A 24 17.66 6.63 37.74
C ARG A 24 18.99 6.59 38.50
N ARG A 25 20.08 6.77 37.76
CA ARG A 25 21.45 6.90 38.26
C ARG A 25 22.29 7.61 37.20
N ARG A 26 23.52 7.97 37.56
CA ARG A 26 24.48 8.54 36.62
C ARG A 26 24.91 7.52 35.56
N HIS A 27 24.89 7.91 34.29
CA HIS A 27 25.35 7.11 33.15
C HIS A 27 26.39 7.88 32.34
N ALA A 28 27.42 7.19 31.87
CA ALA A 28 28.46 7.71 30.98
C ALA A 28 28.19 7.23 29.55
N LEU A 29 28.17 8.12 28.54
CA LEU A 29 27.92 7.75 27.14
C LEU A 29 29.09 8.15 26.21
N GLY A 30 29.47 7.25 25.29
CA GLY A 30 30.55 7.41 24.29
C GLY A 30 30.12 7.11 22.86
N SER A 31 31.03 7.22 21.87
CA SER A 31 30.70 7.26 20.42
C SER A 31 30.53 5.90 19.70
N LYS A 32 30.77 4.75 20.35
CA LYS A 32 30.46 3.40 19.82
C LYS A 32 29.86 2.52 20.92
N PHE A 33 28.68 1.96 20.67
CA PHE A 33 27.88 1.26 21.68
C PHE A 33 27.89 -0.27 21.47
N ARG A 34 28.19 -1.03 22.53
CA ARG A 34 27.85 -2.44 22.72
C ARG A 34 27.69 -2.65 24.22
N VAL A 35 26.52 -3.14 24.66
CA VAL A 35 26.28 -3.39 26.09
C VAL A 35 26.64 -4.83 26.41
N ALA A 36 27.64 -5.01 27.26
CA ALA A 36 27.82 -6.24 28.04
C ALA A 36 27.25 -5.99 29.45
N ASP A 37 26.23 -6.77 29.78
CA ASP A 37 25.70 -7.05 31.13
C ASP A 37 25.19 -5.86 31.98
N LEU A 38 23.86 -5.66 31.97
CA LEU A 38 23.13 -4.67 32.79
C LEU A 38 23.13 -4.98 34.30
N ALA A 39 23.61 -6.16 34.72
CA ALA A 39 23.54 -6.61 36.12
C ALA A 39 24.64 -6.03 37.04
N ALA A 40 25.77 -5.55 36.49
CA ALA A 40 26.98 -5.28 37.29
C ALA A 40 27.15 -3.85 37.82
N GLY A 41 26.15 -2.98 37.72
CA GLY A 41 26.12 -1.72 38.49
C GLY A 41 27.02 -0.57 38.02
N GLU A 42 27.99 -0.80 37.13
CA GLU A 42 28.78 0.24 36.46
C GLU A 42 28.99 -0.18 35.00
N VAL A 43 28.72 0.72 34.04
CA VAL A 43 28.96 0.45 32.61
C VAL A 43 30.14 1.30 32.14
N PRO A 44 31.40 0.81 32.23
CA PRO A 44 32.51 1.42 31.53
C PRO A 44 32.44 1.00 30.06
N LEU A 45 32.00 1.91 29.20
CA LEU A 45 32.00 1.75 27.74
C LEU A 45 33.39 2.17 27.21
N VAL A 46 34.27 1.22 26.90
CA VAL A 46 35.62 1.54 26.39
C VAL A 46 35.95 0.78 25.10
N GLY A 47 36.47 1.49 24.09
CA GLY A 47 37.09 0.93 22.89
C GLY A 47 37.92 1.96 22.11
N ARG A 48 39.10 1.55 21.65
CA ARG A 48 40.26 2.36 21.20
C ARG A 48 40.00 3.53 20.22
N ASP A 49 40.76 4.59 20.47
CA ASP A 49 41.20 5.69 19.58
C ASP A 49 40.42 7.03 19.52
N ILE A 50 39.33 7.24 20.28
CA ILE A 50 38.81 8.60 20.63
C ILE A 50 38.13 8.52 22.02
N SER A 51 38.19 9.60 22.82
CA SER A 51 37.84 9.72 24.26
C SER A 51 36.74 8.78 24.80
N PRO A 52 36.92 8.13 25.98
CA PRO A 52 36.06 7.08 26.52
C PRO A 52 34.68 7.53 27.05
N VAL A 53 34.40 8.83 27.20
CA VAL A 53 33.07 9.37 27.56
C VAL A 53 32.91 10.77 26.95
N GLN A 54 31.76 11.06 26.33
CA GLN A 54 31.44 12.36 25.73
C GLN A 54 30.61 13.26 26.65
N PHE A 55 29.65 12.67 27.38
CA PHE A 55 28.84 13.37 28.37
C PHE A 55 28.30 12.39 29.42
N TYR A 56 27.93 12.94 30.59
CA TYR A 56 27.18 12.22 31.61
C TYR A 56 25.70 12.57 31.55
N LEU A 57 24.86 11.58 31.80
CA LEU A 57 23.46 11.76 32.14
C LEU A 57 23.28 11.50 33.61
N ASP A 58 22.73 12.47 34.32
CA ASP A 58 22.57 12.38 35.76
C ASP A 58 21.14 12.71 36.17
N TYR A 59 20.54 11.86 37.00
CA TYR A 59 19.21 12.07 37.54
C TYR A 59 19.32 12.70 38.93
N ASP A 60 18.69 13.85 39.13
CA ASP A 60 18.61 14.47 40.45
C ASP A 60 17.35 14.01 41.18
N ASP A 61 17.52 13.23 42.25
CA ASP A 61 16.41 12.74 43.06
C ASP A 61 15.67 13.87 43.80
N ARG A 62 16.31 15.03 44.03
CA ARG A 62 15.68 16.17 44.72
C ARG A 62 14.72 16.92 43.82
N ASP A 63 15.12 17.13 42.56
CA ASP A 63 14.37 17.91 41.58
C ASP A 63 13.53 17.04 40.61
N GLY A 64 13.70 15.70 40.66
CA GLY A 64 12.97 14.76 39.81
C GLY A 64 13.30 14.88 38.32
N LYS A 65 14.49 15.39 37.99
CA LYS A 65 14.88 15.81 36.64
C LYS A 65 16.17 15.15 36.18
N TRP A 66 16.28 14.94 34.87
CA TRP A 66 17.51 14.51 34.24
C TRP A 66 18.31 15.70 33.75
N PHE A 67 19.63 15.56 33.79
CA PHE A 67 20.54 16.57 33.33
C PHE A 67 21.67 15.96 32.50
N ILE A 68 22.23 16.76 31.60
CA ILE A 68 23.41 16.44 30.81
C ILE A 68 24.61 17.28 31.26
N GLU A 69 25.74 16.62 31.46
CA GLU A 69 27.03 17.24 31.80
C GLU A 69 28.05 16.89 30.68
N PRO A 70 28.45 17.87 29.84
CA PRO A 70 29.41 17.64 28.78
C PRO A 70 30.85 17.55 29.33
N ILE A 71 31.69 16.69 28.76
CA ILE A 71 33.10 16.49 29.22
C ILE A 71 34.09 17.38 28.44
N GLY A 72 33.60 18.25 27.54
CA GLY A 72 34.37 19.35 26.95
C GLY A 72 35.39 18.99 25.87
N VAL A 73 35.43 17.74 25.38
CA VAL A 73 36.48 17.28 24.43
C VAL A 73 35.97 16.98 23.01
N THR A 74 34.65 16.94 22.78
CA THR A 74 34.05 16.59 21.47
C THR A 74 32.78 17.40 21.19
N GLU A 75 32.54 17.75 19.92
CA GLU A 75 31.37 18.53 19.49
C GLU A 75 30.07 17.85 19.90
N THR A 76 29.46 18.32 20.99
CA THR A 76 28.21 17.77 21.54
C THR A 76 27.16 18.86 21.47
N PHE A 77 26.00 18.52 20.90
CA PHE A 77 24.89 19.45 20.76
C PHE A 77 23.67 18.91 21.50
N LEU A 78 22.94 19.80 22.17
CA LEU A 78 21.59 19.53 22.65
C LEU A 78 20.62 20.30 21.74
N GLY A 79 19.90 19.58 20.88
CA GLY A 79 19.19 20.18 19.75
C GLY A 79 20.16 20.86 18.77
N ALA A 80 19.92 22.14 18.47
CA ALA A 80 20.82 22.96 17.65
C ALA A 80 21.90 23.70 18.46
N ARG A 81 21.88 23.61 19.80
CA ARG A 81 22.80 24.34 20.67
C ARG A 81 24.03 23.49 20.98
N ARG A 82 25.21 24.01 20.66
CA ARG A 82 26.49 23.43 21.05
C ARG A 82 26.70 23.60 22.56
N ILE A 83 26.95 22.50 23.28
CA ILE A 83 26.99 22.49 24.75
C ILE A 83 28.40 22.31 25.33
N ASP A 84 29.39 21.93 24.53
CA ASP A 84 30.81 21.77 24.92
C ASP A 84 31.58 23.09 25.06
N THR A 85 30.96 24.24 24.72
CA THR A 85 31.58 25.58 24.75
C THR A 85 31.01 26.51 25.82
N ILE A 86 30.22 26.00 26.76
CA ILE A 86 29.53 26.84 27.76
C ILE A 86 30.42 26.91 29.02
N GLU A 87 31.10 28.04 29.22
CA GLU A 87 32.07 28.24 30.31
C GLU A 87 31.47 28.28 31.73
N ASP A 88 30.14 28.22 31.90
CA ASP A 88 29.46 28.37 33.21
C ASP A 88 28.28 27.41 33.46
N ALA A 89 28.11 26.34 32.67
CA ALA A 89 27.03 25.37 32.87
C ALA A 89 27.58 23.98 33.21
N ALA A 90 27.89 23.75 34.49
CA ALA A 90 28.36 22.44 34.97
C ALA A 90 27.32 21.31 34.74
N ARG A 91 26.03 21.63 34.56
CA ARG A 91 24.95 20.66 34.38
C ARG A 91 23.73 21.33 33.71
N ILE A 92 23.26 20.80 32.58
CA ILE A 92 22.14 21.37 31.79
C ILE A 92 20.90 20.49 31.98
N GLU A 93 19.77 21.08 32.39
CA GLU A 93 18.49 20.35 32.53
C GLU A 93 18.02 19.83 31.17
N LEU A 94 17.71 18.54 31.10
CA LEU A 94 17.11 17.90 29.93
C LEU A 94 15.59 18.11 29.94
N LYS A 95 15.06 18.58 28.81
CA LYS A 95 13.62 18.72 28.59
C LYS A 95 13.11 17.57 27.73
N ASN A 96 11.80 17.30 27.81
CA ASN A 96 11.19 16.21 27.06
C ASN A 96 11.29 16.46 25.55
N ASN A 97 11.46 15.40 24.75
CA ASN A 97 11.69 15.43 23.29
C ASN A 97 12.96 16.17 22.83
N GLN A 98 13.94 16.41 23.71
CA GLN A 98 15.25 16.86 23.28
C GLN A 98 16.09 15.68 22.75
N PHE A 99 16.96 15.98 21.79
CA PHE A 99 17.95 15.03 21.29
C PHE A 99 19.36 15.57 21.54
N VAL A 100 20.29 14.66 21.80
CA VAL A 100 21.72 14.96 21.90
C VAL A 100 22.37 14.49 20.61
N GLN A 101 23.09 15.36 19.94
CA GLN A 101 23.85 15.04 18.76
C GLN A 101 25.34 14.98 19.11
N VAL A 102 25.95 13.86 18.77
CA VAL A 102 27.38 13.59 18.90
C VAL A 102 27.94 13.16 17.54
N PRO A 103 29.27 13.19 17.32
CA PRO A 103 29.84 12.73 16.06
C PRO A 103 29.43 11.27 15.78
N GLY A 104 28.70 11.05 14.69
CA GLY A 104 28.28 9.72 14.23
C GLY A 104 26.93 9.20 14.74
N ALA A 105 26.24 9.92 15.64
CA ALA A 105 24.94 9.49 16.17
C ALA A 105 24.07 10.66 16.66
N ARG A 106 22.75 10.45 16.58
CA ARG A 106 21.72 11.28 17.22
C ARG A 106 21.01 10.43 18.28
N ILE A 107 20.98 10.92 19.51
CA ILE A 107 20.41 10.24 20.66
C ILE A 107 19.13 10.98 21.04
N HIS A 108 17.97 10.40 20.75
CA HIS A 108 16.67 10.92 21.14
C HIS A 108 16.35 10.49 22.57
N MET A 109 15.90 11.44 23.39
CA MET A 109 15.68 11.22 24.81
C MET A 109 14.21 11.49 25.15
N MET A 110 13.56 10.50 25.76
CA MET A 110 12.17 10.62 26.20
C MET A 110 12.09 10.48 27.71
N LEU A 111 11.67 11.56 28.36
CA LEU A 111 11.45 11.63 29.80
C LEU A 111 10.06 11.10 30.11
N ARG A 112 9.98 10.01 30.86
CA ARG A 112 8.71 9.59 31.46
C ARG A 112 8.37 10.54 32.60
N SER A 113 7.63 11.63 32.31
CA SER A 113 7.13 12.51 33.36
C SER A 113 6.15 11.76 34.28
N ALA A 114 6.27 11.96 35.59
CA ALA A 114 5.43 11.31 36.60
C ALA A 114 3.94 11.71 36.54
N GLU A 115 3.57 12.68 35.69
CA GLU A 115 2.18 13.03 35.36
C GLU A 115 1.78 12.66 33.92
N ALA A 116 2.65 11.97 33.19
CA ALA A 116 2.32 11.29 31.94
C ALA A 116 2.39 9.78 32.20
N GLY A 117 1.30 9.23 32.73
CA GLY A 117 1.04 7.81 32.64
C GLY A 117 1.03 7.40 31.18
N GLY A 118 2.16 6.86 30.71
CA GLY A 118 2.30 6.18 29.44
C GLY A 118 2.19 7.08 28.20
N ASP A 119 3.29 7.17 27.46
CA ASP A 119 3.23 7.23 25.99
C ASP A 119 2.74 5.85 25.46
N GLY A 120 1.59 5.41 25.97
CA GLY A 120 1.28 4.00 26.23
C GLY A 120 -0.04 3.55 25.63
N GLY A 121 -0.04 3.38 24.30
CA GLY A 121 -0.96 2.49 23.61
C GLY A 121 -2.19 3.17 23.02
N SER A 122 -2.29 3.12 21.69
CA SER A 122 -3.52 3.25 20.90
C SER A 122 -4.62 2.25 21.27
N ASP A 123 -4.40 1.44 22.32
CA ASP A 123 -4.97 0.12 22.51
C ASP A 123 -5.51 -0.08 23.94
N ALA A 124 -5.55 0.98 24.78
CA ALA A 124 -6.04 0.86 26.15
C ALA A 124 -7.52 0.45 26.22
N TRP A 125 -8.27 0.67 25.14
CA TRP A 125 -9.64 0.20 24.97
C TRP A 125 -9.74 -1.30 24.61
N ILE A 126 -8.64 -1.97 24.19
CA ILE A 126 -8.65 -3.40 23.81
C ILE A 126 -9.17 -4.25 24.96
N GLY A 127 -8.73 -4.00 26.20
CA GLY A 127 -9.22 -4.75 27.35
C GLY A 127 -10.73 -4.62 27.59
N LEU A 128 -11.33 -3.47 27.25
CA LEU A 128 -12.78 -3.30 27.29
C LEU A 128 -13.46 -4.05 26.13
N GLN A 129 -12.87 -4.00 24.94
CA GLN A 129 -13.38 -4.75 23.80
C GLN A 129 -13.34 -6.26 24.04
N ASP A 130 -12.27 -6.79 24.64
CA ASP A 130 -12.13 -8.21 24.96
C ASP A 130 -13.21 -8.67 25.94
N GLN A 131 -13.51 -7.85 26.96
CA GLN A 131 -14.60 -8.10 27.89
C GLN A 131 -15.96 -8.17 27.19
N ILE A 132 -16.25 -7.20 26.31
CA ILE A 132 -17.51 -7.17 25.54
C ILE A 132 -17.57 -8.39 24.61
N HIS A 133 -16.46 -8.69 23.92
CA HIS A 133 -16.37 -9.81 22.99
C HIS A 133 -16.61 -11.14 23.72
N GLU A 134 -15.92 -11.41 24.83
CA GLU A 134 -16.13 -12.62 25.61
C GLU A 134 -17.57 -12.75 26.13
N ALA A 135 -18.18 -11.66 26.60
CA ALA A 135 -19.54 -11.67 27.10
C ALA A 135 -20.56 -12.00 26.00
N VAL A 136 -20.48 -11.31 24.86
CA VAL A 136 -21.37 -11.51 23.71
C VAL A 136 -21.20 -12.90 23.11
N PHE A 137 -19.96 -13.36 22.91
CA PHE A 137 -19.71 -14.69 22.34
C PHE A 137 -20.09 -15.83 23.28
N ARG A 138 -19.98 -15.65 24.60
CA ARG A 138 -20.46 -16.64 25.57
C ARG A 138 -21.98 -16.79 25.48
N GLU A 139 -22.70 -15.68 25.33
CA GLU A 139 -24.16 -15.70 25.15
C GLU A 139 -24.54 -16.42 23.84
N LEU A 140 -23.80 -16.18 22.75
CA LEU A 140 -24.01 -16.87 21.47
C LEU A 140 -23.65 -18.37 21.50
N ALA A 141 -22.56 -18.72 22.18
CA ALA A 141 -22.09 -20.11 22.30
C ALA A 141 -23.03 -20.98 23.16
N LEU A 142 -23.66 -20.39 24.19
CA LEU A 142 -24.71 -21.05 24.96
C LEU A 142 -25.96 -21.35 24.12
N GLU A 143 -26.20 -20.59 23.04
CA GLU A 143 -27.32 -20.82 22.12
C GLU A 143 -26.97 -21.80 20.99
N SER A 144 -25.70 -21.88 20.54
CA SER A 144 -25.28 -22.79 19.45
C SER A 144 -25.23 -24.27 19.82
N GLU A 145 -25.32 -24.62 21.12
CA GLU A 145 -25.55 -26.00 21.56
C GLU A 145 -26.95 -26.54 21.16
N SER A 146 -27.82 -25.71 20.56
CA SER A 146 -29.18 -26.06 20.14
C SER A 146 -29.38 -26.35 18.63
N GLY A 147 -28.34 -26.24 17.78
CA GLY A 147 -28.41 -26.58 16.35
C GLY A 147 -27.52 -25.71 15.44
N GLU A 148 -27.59 -25.91 14.11
CA GLU A 148 -26.97 -25.01 13.12
C GLU A 148 -27.68 -23.64 13.14
N VAL A 149 -27.00 -22.63 13.63
CA VAL A 149 -27.54 -21.28 13.78
C VAL A 149 -27.17 -20.44 12.56
N ASP A 150 -28.17 -19.97 11.80
CA ASP A 150 -27.96 -18.96 10.76
C ASP A 150 -27.72 -17.59 11.41
N HIS A 151 -26.45 -17.30 11.68
CA HIS A 151 -26.00 -16.04 12.29
C HIS A 151 -26.36 -14.78 11.47
N ASP A 152 -26.71 -14.92 10.19
CA ASP A 152 -27.12 -13.81 9.33
C ASP A 152 -28.64 -13.55 9.37
N SER A 153 -29.42 -14.33 10.12
CA SER A 153 -30.85 -14.09 10.30
C SER A 153 -31.15 -12.75 11.02
N PRO A 154 -32.21 -12.01 10.62
CA PRO A 154 -32.59 -10.75 11.25
C PRO A 154 -32.83 -10.84 12.75
N GLU A 155 -33.39 -11.96 13.22
CA GLU A 155 -33.69 -12.21 14.63
C GLU A 155 -32.41 -12.28 15.46
N ILE A 156 -31.39 -12.98 14.97
CA ILE A 156 -30.11 -13.15 15.68
C ILE A 156 -29.32 -11.85 15.67
N ARG A 157 -29.29 -11.14 14.54
CA ARG A 157 -28.71 -9.80 14.45
C ARG A 157 -29.34 -8.83 15.46
N SER A 158 -30.67 -8.83 15.58
CA SER A 158 -31.38 -7.98 16.55
C SER A 158 -31.08 -8.35 18.00
N LYS A 159 -31.02 -9.64 18.32
CA LYS A 159 -30.60 -10.12 19.66
C LYS A 159 -29.18 -9.70 19.98
N LEU A 160 -28.25 -9.90 19.04
CA LEU A 160 -26.84 -9.57 19.21
C LEU A 160 -26.64 -8.08 19.44
N LEU A 161 -27.38 -7.21 18.73
CA LEU A 161 -27.37 -5.76 19.01
C LEU A 161 -27.78 -5.43 20.45
N LYS A 162 -28.84 -6.08 20.98
CA LYS A 162 -29.28 -5.84 22.36
C LYS A 162 -28.26 -6.30 23.40
N SER A 163 -27.67 -7.48 23.19
CA SER A 163 -26.60 -8.00 24.06
C SER A 163 -25.38 -7.08 24.02
N LEU A 164 -24.97 -6.69 22.81
CA LEU A 164 -23.86 -5.78 22.58
C LEU A 164 -24.06 -4.43 23.27
N GLU A 165 -25.25 -3.82 23.17
CA GLU A 165 -25.59 -2.57 23.85
C GLU A 165 -25.43 -2.71 25.37
N LYS A 166 -26.01 -3.77 25.95
CA LYS A 166 -25.95 -4.07 27.39
C LYS A 166 -24.51 -4.26 27.89
N GLU A 167 -23.73 -5.09 27.21
CA GLU A 167 -22.36 -5.41 27.64
C GLU A 167 -21.40 -4.23 27.41
N THR A 168 -21.61 -3.45 26.35
CA THR A 168 -20.82 -2.22 26.13
C THR A 168 -21.12 -1.17 27.20
N ASP A 169 -22.38 -1.04 27.63
CA ASP A 169 -22.76 -0.14 28.73
C ASP A 169 -22.09 -0.53 30.04
N ALA A 170 -22.07 -1.83 30.37
CA ALA A 170 -21.37 -2.34 31.53
C ALA A 170 -19.86 -2.03 31.46
N ALA A 171 -19.23 -2.28 30.32
CA ALA A 171 -17.79 -2.03 30.10
C ALA A 171 -17.43 -0.54 30.21
N ILE A 172 -18.29 0.38 29.75
CA ILE A 172 -18.04 1.82 29.87
C ILE A 172 -18.16 2.31 31.31
N LEU A 173 -19.05 1.70 32.10
CA LEU A 173 -19.22 2.06 33.51
C LEU A 173 -18.02 1.63 34.36
N THR A 174 -17.43 0.47 34.05
CA THR A 174 -16.26 -0.07 34.77
C THR A 174 -14.93 0.40 34.17
N GLY A 175 -14.95 0.90 32.93
CA GLY A 175 -13.78 1.37 32.20
C GLY A 175 -13.20 2.66 32.78
N GLY A 176 -11.87 2.69 32.96
CA GLY A 176 -11.16 3.90 33.36
C GLY A 176 -11.22 5.01 32.29
N ASP A 177 -11.10 6.26 32.72
CA ASP A 177 -11.13 7.43 31.81
C ASP A 177 -10.09 7.33 30.68
N TYR A 178 -8.94 6.68 30.96
CA TYR A 178 -7.92 6.43 29.96
C TYR A 178 -8.39 5.53 28.81
N ALA A 179 -9.11 4.44 29.11
CA ALA A 179 -9.63 3.53 28.10
C ALA A 179 -10.73 4.20 27.26
N ILE A 180 -11.60 4.99 27.90
CA ILE A 180 -12.60 5.81 27.21
C ILE A 180 -11.92 6.83 26.29
N ARG A 181 -10.91 7.55 26.79
CA ARG A 181 -10.14 8.52 26.00
C ARG A 181 -9.51 7.86 24.79
N SER A 182 -8.89 6.68 24.97
CA SER A 182 -8.28 5.91 23.89
C SER A 182 -9.32 5.52 22.83
N ALA A 183 -10.47 4.97 23.24
CA ALA A 183 -11.57 4.61 22.33
C ALA A 183 -12.10 5.82 21.52
N VAL A 184 -12.30 6.97 22.18
CA VAL A 184 -12.77 8.20 21.51
C VAL A 184 -11.71 8.72 20.53
N GLY A 185 -10.43 8.68 20.89
CA GLY A 185 -9.33 9.07 20.01
C GLY A 185 -9.29 8.21 18.76
N SER A 186 -9.37 6.88 18.93
CA SER A 186 -9.45 5.93 17.83
C SER A 186 -10.62 6.19 16.89
N ALA A 187 -11.83 6.33 17.45
CA ALA A 187 -13.04 6.63 16.72
C ALA A 187 -12.93 7.91 15.89
N LEU A 188 -12.42 8.99 16.49
CA LEU A 188 -12.26 10.28 15.83
C LEU A 188 -11.19 10.25 14.75
N ARG A 189 -10.08 9.53 14.97
CA ARG A 189 -9.02 9.39 13.97
C ARG A 189 -9.53 8.67 12.72
N LEU A 190 -10.21 7.54 12.90
CA LEU A 190 -10.83 6.78 11.81
C LEU A 190 -11.90 7.61 11.10
N ALA A 191 -12.69 8.36 11.86
CA ALA A 191 -13.66 9.29 11.31
C ALA A 191 -13.01 10.34 10.40
N VAL A 192 -11.96 11.05 10.85
CA VAL A 192 -11.27 12.03 10.01
C VAL A 192 -10.63 11.36 8.79
N LEU A 193 -10.04 10.18 8.97
CA LEU A 193 -9.42 9.40 7.89
C LEU A 193 -10.44 9.04 6.79
N ARG A 194 -11.67 8.69 7.17
CA ARG A 194 -12.78 8.46 6.22
C ARG A 194 -13.14 9.73 5.44
N SER A 195 -13.21 10.90 6.08
CA SER A 195 -13.44 12.18 5.38
C SER A 195 -12.38 12.50 4.35
N ILE A 196 -11.11 12.18 4.65
CA ILE A 196 -9.99 12.38 3.73
C ILE A 196 -10.16 11.47 2.50
N ALA A 197 -10.51 10.20 2.71
CA ALA A 197 -10.73 9.25 1.62
C ALA A 197 -11.94 9.62 0.75
N SER A 198 -13.05 10.05 1.34
CA SER A 198 -14.28 10.41 0.60
C SER A 198 -14.23 11.79 -0.07
N SER A 199 -13.18 12.59 0.14
CA SER A 199 -13.08 13.97 -0.37
C SER A 199 -14.27 14.88 -0.01
N SER A 200 -15.04 14.55 1.03
CA SER A 200 -16.03 15.43 1.66
C SER A 200 -16.55 14.85 2.99
N VAL A 201 -16.94 15.72 3.93
CA VAL A 201 -17.58 15.32 5.21
C VAL A 201 -19.09 15.03 5.04
N ASP A 202 -19.65 15.39 3.89
CA ASP A 202 -21.09 15.31 3.63
C ASP A 202 -21.49 14.13 2.74
N GLU A 203 -20.61 13.63 1.86
CA GLU A 203 -20.76 12.32 1.20
C GLU A 203 -20.30 11.16 2.09
N TRP A 204 -20.41 11.32 3.40
CA TRP A 204 -20.28 10.21 4.33
C TRP A 204 -21.41 9.23 4.05
N VAL A 205 -21.13 8.29 3.15
CA VAL A 205 -22.03 7.21 2.78
C VAL A 205 -22.34 6.48 4.08
N GLU A 206 -23.56 6.65 4.58
CA GLU A 206 -24.12 5.68 5.51
C GLU A 206 -24.05 4.36 4.75
N SER A 207 -23.12 3.49 5.14
CA SER A 207 -23.20 2.09 4.73
C SER A 207 -24.61 1.60 5.07
N LYS A 208 -25.10 0.56 4.39
CA LYS A 208 -26.32 -0.13 4.83
C LYS A 208 -26.08 -0.62 6.25
N ASN A 209 -26.36 0.22 7.25
CA ASN A 209 -25.86 0.05 8.60
C ASN A 209 -26.84 -0.85 9.34
N ASP A 210 -26.57 -2.15 9.28
CA ASP A 210 -27.26 -3.17 10.07
C ASP A 210 -26.71 -3.27 11.50
N GLY A 211 -25.63 -2.53 11.81
CA GLY A 211 -24.94 -2.53 13.09
C GLY A 211 -25.29 -1.36 14.04
N PRO A 212 -24.46 -1.11 15.06
CA PRO A 212 -24.69 -0.07 16.07
C PRO A 212 -24.91 1.31 15.46
N ARG A 213 -25.92 2.03 15.97
CA ARG A 213 -26.25 3.36 15.46
C ARG A 213 -25.15 4.36 15.80
N ARG A 214 -24.63 5.01 14.77
CA ARG A 214 -23.58 6.03 14.91
C ARG A 214 -24.10 7.27 15.64
N PRO A 215 -23.36 7.82 16.63
CA PRO A 215 -23.77 9.00 17.37
C PRO A 215 -23.58 10.25 16.51
N GLY A 216 -24.60 11.13 16.48
CA GLY A 216 -24.55 12.38 15.71
C GLY A 216 -23.41 13.32 16.13
N GLN A 217 -23.00 13.22 17.40
CA GLN A 217 -21.87 13.95 17.98
C GLN A 217 -20.55 13.62 17.29
N LEU A 218 -20.37 12.41 16.75
CA LEU A 218 -19.13 12.05 16.05
C LEU A 218 -18.91 12.99 14.86
N LYS A 219 -19.94 13.25 14.05
CA LYS A 219 -19.85 14.12 12.87
C LYS A 219 -19.48 15.58 13.22
N SER A 220 -20.00 16.13 14.33
CA SER A 220 -19.60 17.48 14.76
C SER A 220 -18.14 17.49 15.21
N ARG A 221 -17.73 16.56 16.06
CA ARG A 221 -16.36 16.49 16.60
C ARG A 221 -15.31 16.23 15.53
N THR A 222 -15.63 15.41 14.53
CA THR A 222 -14.79 15.19 13.36
C THR A 222 -14.56 16.49 12.58
N ARG A 223 -15.61 17.32 12.37
CA ARG A 223 -15.47 18.61 11.70
C ARG A 223 -14.58 19.57 12.48
N ASP A 224 -14.63 19.55 13.80
CA ASP A 224 -13.80 20.41 14.63
C ASP A 224 -12.32 20.03 14.52
N ILE A 225 -12.00 18.73 14.51
CA ILE A 225 -10.63 18.24 14.26
C ILE A 225 -10.16 18.59 12.84
N VAL A 226 -11.00 18.37 11.82
CA VAL A 226 -10.71 18.73 10.41
C VAL A 226 -10.34 20.21 10.31
N ARG A 227 -11.14 21.10 10.91
CA ARG A 227 -10.89 22.55 10.90
C ARG A 227 -9.60 22.91 11.63
N ARG A 228 -9.36 22.31 12.79
CA ARG A 228 -8.18 22.59 13.61
C ARG A 228 -6.89 22.13 12.93
N LEU A 229 -6.94 21.04 12.16
CA LEU A 229 -5.81 20.56 11.36
C LEU A 229 -5.67 21.28 10.01
N GLY A 230 -6.64 22.11 9.61
CA GLY A 230 -6.62 22.78 8.31
C GLY A 230 -6.63 21.81 7.13
N LEU A 231 -7.40 20.73 7.23
CA LEU A 231 -7.53 19.75 6.15
C LEU A 231 -8.40 20.32 5.03
N ARG A 232 -8.00 20.06 3.78
CA ARG A 232 -8.68 20.57 2.59
C ARG A 232 -9.84 19.68 2.14
N LEU A 233 -9.69 18.37 2.34
CA LEU A 233 -10.64 17.32 1.96
C LEU A 233 -10.99 17.36 0.47
N ASP A 234 -9.99 17.51 -0.38
CA ASP A 234 -10.15 17.42 -1.84
C ASP A 234 -9.26 16.32 -2.43
N LYS A 235 -9.62 15.84 -3.62
CA LYS A 235 -8.96 14.70 -4.29
C LYS A 235 -7.45 14.90 -4.51
N ASN A 236 -6.98 16.15 -4.58
CA ASN A 236 -5.57 16.47 -4.79
C ASN A 236 -4.81 16.65 -3.47
N ALA A 237 -5.50 16.75 -2.33
CA ALA A 237 -4.94 16.96 -1.01
C ALA A 237 -4.98 15.70 -0.12
N VAL A 238 -5.48 14.55 -0.61
CA VAL A 238 -5.66 13.32 0.18
C VAL A 238 -4.38 12.91 0.92
N GLU A 239 -3.23 12.92 0.23
CA GLU A 239 -1.93 12.59 0.83
C GLU A 239 -1.47 13.65 1.86
N GLU A 240 -1.59 14.94 1.51
CA GLU A 240 -1.23 16.06 2.38
C GLU A 240 -2.06 16.05 3.67
N ASP A 241 -3.37 15.85 3.56
CA ASP A 241 -4.30 15.82 4.68
C ASP A 241 -4.08 14.58 5.57
N ALA A 242 -3.73 13.42 4.98
CA ALA A 242 -3.36 12.24 5.74
C ALA A 242 -2.06 12.44 6.52
N GLY A 243 -1.10 13.18 5.97
CA GLY A 243 0.12 13.62 6.66
C GLY A 243 -0.19 14.53 7.85
N LYS A 244 -0.97 15.61 7.62
CA LYS A 244 -1.44 16.51 8.67
C LYS A 244 -2.19 15.79 9.79
N LEU A 245 -3.02 14.81 9.43
CA LEU A 245 -3.68 13.95 10.41
C LEU A 245 -2.67 13.18 11.24
N THR A 246 -1.71 12.51 10.61
CA THR A 246 -0.69 11.73 11.32
C THR A 246 0.11 12.58 12.32
N ASP A 247 0.58 13.75 11.89
CA ASP A 247 1.47 14.60 12.68
C ASP A 247 0.71 15.44 13.73
N GLY A 248 -0.48 15.94 13.37
CA GLY A 248 -1.22 16.91 14.18
C GLY A 248 -2.31 16.32 15.06
N PHE A 249 -2.74 15.06 14.82
CA PHE A 249 -3.89 14.48 15.52
C PHE A 249 -3.76 14.47 17.05
N PRO A 250 -2.63 14.09 17.68
CA PRO A 250 -2.54 14.03 19.14
C PRO A 250 -2.85 15.37 19.83
N VAL A 251 -2.38 16.47 19.22
CA VAL A 251 -2.61 17.84 19.72
C VAL A 251 -4.06 18.26 19.47
N ALA A 252 -4.57 18.03 18.25
CA ALA A 252 -5.94 18.38 17.90
C ALA A 252 -6.97 17.60 18.73
N PHE A 253 -6.77 16.29 18.88
CA PHE A 253 -7.59 15.42 19.69
C PHE A 253 -7.59 15.84 21.16
N SER A 254 -6.42 16.12 21.76
CA SER A 254 -6.35 16.50 23.18
C SER A 254 -7.10 17.79 23.46
N ALA A 255 -7.01 18.79 22.56
CA ALA A 255 -7.77 20.03 22.69
C ALA A 255 -9.29 19.81 22.60
N GLU A 256 -9.74 18.98 21.67
CA GLU A 256 -11.16 18.67 21.50
C GLU A 256 -11.70 17.82 22.66
N TYR A 257 -10.97 16.76 23.05
CA TYR A 257 -11.36 15.84 24.12
C TYR A 257 -11.57 16.57 25.44
N ASN A 258 -10.66 17.50 25.80
CA ASN A 258 -10.73 18.22 27.06
C ASN A 258 -11.98 19.11 27.18
N THR A 259 -12.52 19.60 26.06
CA THR A 259 -13.74 20.42 26.04
C THR A 259 -15.02 19.61 25.76
N MET A 260 -14.86 18.33 25.40
CA MET A 260 -15.97 17.44 25.07
C MET A 260 -16.77 17.05 26.32
N PRO A 261 -18.12 17.17 26.32
CA PRO A 261 -18.97 16.69 27.40
C PRO A 261 -18.78 15.19 27.68
N VAL A 262 -18.87 14.78 28.94
CA VAL A 262 -18.70 13.36 29.34
C VAL A 262 -19.73 12.45 28.65
N GLY A 263 -20.96 12.93 28.43
CA GLY A 263 -21.99 12.22 27.68
C GLY A 263 -21.57 11.91 26.24
N ASP A 264 -20.99 12.89 25.54
CA ASP A 264 -20.48 12.73 24.17
C ASP A 264 -19.33 11.72 24.13
N ARG A 265 -18.37 11.82 25.08
CA ARG A 265 -17.23 10.88 25.18
C ARG A 265 -17.71 9.45 25.32
N ARG A 266 -18.65 9.20 26.24
CA ARG A 266 -19.23 7.87 26.45
C ARG A 266 -20.03 7.38 25.25
N ALA A 267 -20.81 8.24 24.60
CA ALA A 267 -21.57 7.85 23.41
C ALA A 267 -20.66 7.45 22.24
N ILE A 268 -19.58 8.21 22.00
CA ILE A 268 -18.59 7.89 20.95
C ILE A 268 -17.84 6.61 21.30
N ALA A 269 -17.35 6.45 22.53
CA ALA A 269 -16.67 5.24 22.98
C ALA A 269 -17.56 3.99 22.86
N ARG A 270 -18.84 4.11 23.26
CA ARG A 270 -19.84 3.04 23.14
C ARG A 270 -19.97 2.59 21.71
N TRP A 271 -20.25 3.54 20.82
CA TRP A 271 -20.41 3.22 19.42
C TRP A 271 -19.17 2.56 18.83
N PHE A 272 -17.97 3.07 19.14
CA PHE A 272 -16.72 2.51 18.62
C PHE A 272 -16.50 1.07 19.07
N LEU A 273 -16.61 0.80 20.38
CA LEU A 273 -16.44 -0.54 20.95
C LEU A 273 -17.48 -1.53 20.40
N SER A 274 -18.75 -1.13 20.39
CA SER A 274 -19.83 -1.95 19.84
C SER A 274 -19.60 -2.24 18.35
N SER A 275 -19.19 -1.24 17.57
CA SER A 275 -18.94 -1.39 16.13
C SER A 275 -17.78 -2.35 15.85
N ASN A 276 -16.73 -2.34 16.66
CA ASN A 276 -15.60 -3.27 16.48
C ASN A 276 -16.00 -4.72 16.71
N VAL A 277 -16.81 -4.99 17.74
CA VAL A 277 -17.31 -6.35 18.01
C VAL A 277 -18.29 -6.77 16.91
N TRP A 278 -19.19 -5.88 16.47
CA TRP A 278 -20.06 -6.11 15.31
C TRP A 278 -19.25 -6.47 14.06
N ASN A 279 -18.21 -5.70 13.78
CA ASN A 279 -17.30 -5.92 12.67
C ASN A 279 -16.56 -7.26 12.78
N ALA A 280 -16.22 -7.72 13.98
CA ALA A 280 -15.61 -9.04 14.15
C ALA A 280 -16.59 -10.18 13.82
N VAL A 281 -17.87 -10.01 14.19
CA VAL A 281 -18.93 -11.01 13.97
C VAL A 281 -19.37 -11.08 12.51
N TYR A 282 -19.54 -9.93 11.83
CA TYR A 282 -20.17 -9.88 10.50
C TYR A 282 -19.23 -9.47 9.35
N TYR A 283 -18.14 -8.77 9.65
CA TYR A 283 -17.23 -8.15 8.68
C TYR A 283 -15.77 -8.51 8.94
N PHE A 284 -14.82 -7.68 8.53
CA PHE A 284 -13.39 -8.00 8.58
C PHE A 284 -12.74 -7.72 9.93
N GLY A 285 -13.51 -7.47 10.99
CA GLY A 285 -12.98 -7.08 12.30
C GLY A 285 -12.29 -5.70 12.25
N PRO A 286 -11.11 -5.54 12.88
CA PRO A 286 -10.39 -4.25 12.96
C PRO A 286 -10.03 -3.65 11.60
N ILE A 287 -9.89 -4.47 10.56
CA ILE A 287 -9.54 -4.00 9.21
C ILE A 287 -10.77 -3.60 8.38
N THR A 288 -12.00 -3.74 8.91
CA THR A 288 -13.23 -3.40 8.17
C THR A 288 -13.22 -1.97 7.66
N ASP A 289 -12.77 -1.02 8.49
CA ASP A 289 -12.68 0.37 8.10
C ASP A 289 -11.67 0.59 6.97
N LEU A 290 -10.56 -0.15 6.97
CA LEU A 290 -9.55 -0.07 5.91
C LEU A 290 -10.10 -0.54 4.56
N MET A 291 -11.02 -1.50 4.58
CA MET A 291 -11.72 -2.00 3.38
C MET A 291 -12.69 -0.97 2.79
N GLU A 292 -12.89 0.18 3.42
CA GLU A 292 -13.72 1.26 2.88
C GLU A 292 -12.88 2.47 2.42
N LEU A 293 -11.56 2.47 2.66
CA LEU A 293 -10.69 3.60 2.35
C LEU A 293 -10.00 3.40 0.99
N ASP A 294 -10.37 4.19 -0.01
CA ASP A 294 -9.80 4.12 -1.38
C ASP A 294 -8.29 4.40 -1.44
N MET A 295 -7.76 5.13 -0.46
CA MET A 295 -6.32 5.40 -0.34
C MET A 295 -5.51 4.19 0.16
N VAL A 296 -6.16 3.17 0.73
CA VAL A 296 -5.53 1.93 1.18
C VAL A 296 -5.56 0.93 0.04
N THR A 297 -4.40 0.38 -0.26
CA THR A 297 -4.15 -0.35 -1.51
C THR A 297 -3.82 -1.82 -1.23
N GLU A 298 -3.15 -2.06 -0.11
CA GLU A 298 -2.89 -3.39 0.42
C GLU A 298 -3.07 -3.38 1.95
N VAL A 299 -3.57 -4.49 2.49
CA VAL A 299 -3.64 -4.76 3.94
C VAL A 299 -2.91 -6.07 4.20
N MET A 300 -1.91 -6.03 5.08
CA MET A 300 -1.02 -7.16 5.38
C MET A 300 -1.07 -7.47 6.88
N VAL A 301 -1.75 -8.55 7.24
CA VAL A 301 -1.82 -9.08 8.60
C VAL A 301 -0.71 -10.10 8.77
N VAL A 302 0.38 -9.69 9.43
CA VAL A 302 1.55 -10.54 9.72
C VAL A 302 1.31 -11.42 10.96
N ARG A 303 0.49 -10.91 11.88
CA ARG A 303 0.01 -11.55 13.11
C ARG A 303 -1.24 -10.79 13.55
N HIS A 304 -2.04 -11.39 14.45
CA HIS A 304 -3.21 -10.73 15.02
C HIS A 304 -2.93 -9.32 15.57
N ASP A 305 -1.75 -9.06 16.14
CA ASP A 305 -1.30 -7.78 16.73
C ASP A 305 -0.38 -6.92 15.84
N ARG A 306 -0.18 -7.36 14.59
CA ARG A 306 0.77 -6.73 13.66
C ARG A 306 0.19 -6.67 12.27
N ILE A 307 -0.40 -5.52 11.97
CA ILE A 307 -1.01 -5.19 10.69
C ILE A 307 -0.20 -4.07 10.04
N TYR A 308 0.05 -4.21 8.74
CA TYR A 308 0.63 -3.18 7.89
C TYR A 308 -0.36 -2.82 6.79
N ILE A 309 -0.32 -1.58 6.33
CA ILE A 309 -1.10 -1.12 5.19
C ILE A 309 -0.18 -0.43 4.19
N GLU A 310 -0.49 -0.57 2.90
CA GLU A 310 0.09 0.27 1.86
C GLU A 310 -0.89 1.39 1.49
N ARG A 311 -0.48 2.64 1.72
CA ARG A 311 -1.18 3.84 1.24
C ARG A 311 -0.16 4.81 0.66
N PHE A 312 -0.52 5.51 -0.43
CA PHE A 312 0.39 6.43 -1.14
C PHE A 312 1.75 5.80 -1.50
N ASP A 313 1.74 4.53 -1.92
CA ASP A 313 2.93 3.74 -2.26
C ASP A 313 3.96 3.59 -1.09
N LYS A 314 3.52 3.85 0.16
CA LYS A 314 4.28 3.68 1.40
C LYS A 314 3.63 2.62 2.29
N ILE A 315 4.46 1.74 2.84
CA ILE A 315 4.04 0.75 3.83
C ILE A 315 4.22 1.34 5.22
N GLU A 316 3.16 1.31 6.02
CA GLU A 316 3.17 1.76 7.41
C GLU A 316 2.47 0.76 8.33
N ARG A 317 2.81 0.80 9.62
CA ARG A 317 2.14 -0.01 10.63
C ARG A 317 0.75 0.57 10.90
N TYR A 318 -0.26 -0.28 10.91
CA TYR A 318 -1.60 0.07 11.34
C TYR A 318 -1.71 -0.12 12.86
N ASP A 319 -2.32 0.86 13.52
CA ASP A 319 -2.34 0.93 14.99
C ASP A 319 -3.29 -0.08 15.63
N TYR A 320 -4.28 -0.58 14.90
CA TYR A 320 -5.28 -1.51 15.45
C TYR A 320 -4.88 -2.98 15.24
N SER A 321 -5.40 -3.84 16.10
CA SER A 321 -5.12 -5.27 16.12
C SER A 321 -6.38 -6.10 16.30
N PHE A 322 -6.31 -7.36 15.87
CA PHE A 322 -7.26 -8.40 16.25
C PHE A 322 -6.99 -8.80 17.71
N ALA A 323 -8.07 -9.04 18.45
CA ALA A 323 -8.03 -9.37 19.88
C ALA A 323 -7.14 -10.59 20.17
N SER A 324 -7.21 -11.61 19.31
CA SER A 324 -6.46 -12.85 19.49
C SER A 324 -6.18 -13.57 18.16
N PRO A 325 -5.21 -14.50 18.13
CA PRO A 325 -5.03 -15.42 17.00
C PRO A 325 -6.31 -16.18 16.64
N GLN A 326 -7.12 -16.54 17.64
CA GLN A 326 -8.37 -17.28 17.46
C GLN A 326 -9.44 -16.42 16.76
N GLN A 327 -9.55 -15.14 17.13
CA GLN A 327 -10.47 -14.22 16.46
C GLN A 327 -10.09 -14.04 14.99
N LEU A 328 -8.80 -13.82 14.70
CA LEU A 328 -8.30 -13.74 13.33
C LEU A 328 -8.61 -15.02 12.53
N TRP A 329 -8.44 -16.19 13.14
CA TRP A 329 -8.75 -17.48 12.54
C TRP A 329 -10.24 -17.64 12.20
N ILE A 330 -11.15 -17.26 13.12
CA ILE A 330 -12.59 -17.32 12.91
C ILE A 330 -13.01 -16.42 11.75
N ILE A 331 -12.49 -15.19 11.70
CA ILE A 331 -12.74 -14.25 10.62
C ILE A 331 -12.24 -14.82 9.29
N LEU A 332 -11.01 -15.33 9.24
CA LEU A 332 -10.43 -15.93 8.05
C LEU A 332 -11.27 -17.11 7.54
N LYS A 333 -11.64 -18.06 8.42
CA LYS A 333 -12.48 -19.20 8.05
C LYS A 333 -13.81 -18.76 7.46
N ARG A 334 -14.47 -17.77 8.06
CA ARG A 334 -15.75 -17.25 7.54
C ARG A 334 -15.58 -16.66 6.13
N LEU A 335 -14.51 -15.90 5.89
CA LEU A 335 -14.23 -15.31 4.57
C LEU A 335 -13.94 -16.40 3.51
N VAL A 336 -13.14 -17.40 3.87
CA VAL A 336 -12.80 -18.54 3.01
C VAL A 336 -14.05 -19.37 2.67
N ASN A 337 -14.90 -19.66 3.66
CA ASN A 337 -16.14 -20.39 3.46
C ASN A 337 -17.14 -19.63 2.56
N ARG A 338 -17.28 -18.29 2.74
CA ARG A 338 -18.11 -17.46 1.86
C ARG A 338 -17.63 -17.47 0.41
N ALA A 339 -16.33 -17.64 0.19
CA ALA A 339 -15.75 -17.79 -1.14
C ALA A 339 -15.83 -19.23 -1.70
N GLY A 340 -16.47 -20.17 -0.98
CA GLY A 340 -16.57 -21.57 -1.38
C GLY A 340 -15.23 -22.30 -1.42
N ARG A 341 -14.27 -21.87 -0.58
CA ARG A 341 -12.95 -22.48 -0.44
C ARG A 341 -12.80 -23.08 0.95
N GLU A 342 -11.72 -23.82 1.17
CA GLU A 342 -11.42 -24.48 2.43
C GLU A 342 -10.02 -24.08 2.92
N ILE A 343 -9.86 -23.96 4.24
CA ILE A 343 -8.57 -23.74 4.89
C ILE A 343 -8.50 -24.47 6.23
N ASP A 344 -7.45 -25.27 6.40
CA ASP A 344 -7.18 -26.00 7.64
C ASP A 344 -5.67 -26.29 7.79
N ARG A 345 -5.31 -27.19 8.71
CA ARG A 345 -3.90 -27.56 8.94
C ARG A 345 -3.29 -28.43 7.84
N THR A 346 -4.12 -29.08 7.03
CA THR A 346 -3.70 -29.89 5.87
C THR A 346 -3.61 -29.04 4.61
N HIS A 347 -4.59 -28.16 4.39
CA HIS A 347 -4.66 -27.18 3.32
C HIS A 347 -4.37 -25.78 3.88
N ALA A 348 -3.12 -25.55 4.26
CA ALA A 348 -2.70 -24.36 5.00
C ALA A 348 -2.47 -23.10 4.13
N LEU A 349 -2.78 -23.17 2.84
CA LEU A 349 -2.63 -22.09 1.85
C LEU A 349 -3.96 -21.90 1.13
N VAL A 350 -4.40 -20.66 0.96
CA VAL A 350 -5.60 -20.36 0.17
C VAL A 350 -5.49 -19.00 -0.52
N ASP A 351 -5.99 -18.96 -1.75
CA ASP A 351 -6.16 -17.74 -2.54
C ASP A 351 -7.63 -17.65 -2.98
N PHE A 352 -8.25 -16.50 -2.75
CA PHE A 352 -9.65 -16.28 -3.11
C PHE A 352 -9.97 -14.80 -3.33
N LYS A 353 -11.18 -14.53 -3.83
CA LYS A 353 -11.69 -13.17 -4.02
C LYS A 353 -12.84 -12.87 -3.06
N LEU A 354 -12.89 -11.62 -2.61
CA LEU A 354 -14.02 -11.06 -1.91
C LEU A 354 -15.09 -10.58 -2.91
N GLU A 355 -16.30 -10.34 -2.40
CA GLU A 355 -17.43 -9.83 -3.19
C GLU A 355 -17.14 -8.48 -3.86
N ASP A 356 -16.27 -7.66 -3.27
CA ASP A 356 -15.83 -6.38 -3.83
C ASP A 356 -14.72 -6.52 -4.90
N GLY A 357 -14.31 -7.75 -5.22
CA GLY A 357 -13.24 -8.07 -6.16
C GLY A 357 -11.83 -8.11 -5.55
N SER A 358 -11.68 -7.72 -4.28
CA SER A 358 -10.36 -7.72 -3.60
C SER A 358 -9.81 -9.14 -3.52
N ARG A 359 -8.50 -9.29 -3.71
CA ARG A 359 -7.83 -10.59 -3.67
C ARG A 359 -7.27 -10.84 -2.28
N VAL A 360 -7.49 -12.03 -1.76
CA VAL A 360 -7.00 -12.46 -0.44
C VAL A 360 -6.11 -13.66 -0.63
N ASN A 361 -4.88 -13.55 -0.16
CA ASN A 361 -3.98 -14.67 0.10
C ASN A 361 -3.94 -14.90 1.61
N ALA A 362 -4.05 -16.16 2.05
CA ALA A 362 -3.87 -16.51 3.45
C ALA A 362 -3.04 -17.77 3.65
N ILE A 363 -2.26 -17.76 4.72
CA ILE A 363 -1.33 -18.83 5.11
C ILE A 363 -1.52 -19.09 6.61
N VAL A 364 -1.74 -20.33 7.00
CA VAL A 364 -1.99 -20.71 8.41
C VAL A 364 -1.00 -21.76 8.92
N GLU A 365 -1.14 -22.16 10.18
CA GLU A 365 -0.36 -23.27 10.75
C GLU A 365 -0.59 -24.57 9.95
N PRO A 366 0.43 -25.42 9.77
CA PRO A 366 1.78 -25.33 10.35
C PRO A 366 2.78 -24.47 9.55
N LEU A 367 2.40 -23.95 8.38
CA LEU A 367 3.32 -23.23 7.49
C LEU A 367 3.68 -21.83 8.00
N SER A 368 2.71 -21.15 8.63
CA SER A 368 2.96 -19.88 9.32
C SER A 368 3.18 -20.09 10.81
N ARG A 369 4.39 -19.80 11.28
CA ARG A 369 4.75 -19.84 12.71
C ARG A 369 4.15 -18.69 13.53
N ASN A 370 3.62 -17.66 12.86
CA ASN A 370 3.03 -16.49 13.51
C ASN A 370 1.52 -16.64 13.78
N GLY A 371 0.93 -17.80 13.45
CA GLY A 371 -0.51 -17.98 13.34
C GLY A 371 -1.00 -17.58 11.94
N PRO A 372 -2.31 -17.33 11.74
CA PRO A 372 -2.84 -16.92 10.45
C PRO A 372 -2.19 -15.63 9.94
N CYS A 373 -1.71 -15.65 8.71
CA CYS A 373 -1.23 -14.50 7.95
C CYS A 373 -2.19 -14.23 6.79
N ILE A 374 -2.50 -12.95 6.53
CA ILE A 374 -3.43 -12.55 5.47
C ILE A 374 -2.84 -11.38 4.70
N THR A 375 -2.83 -11.47 3.38
CA THR A 375 -2.54 -10.34 2.50
C THR A 375 -3.75 -10.07 1.63
N ILE A 376 -4.33 -8.87 1.76
CA ILE A 376 -5.45 -8.41 0.97
C ILE A 376 -4.95 -7.35 0.01
N ARG A 377 -5.01 -7.64 -1.29
CA ARG A 377 -4.83 -6.65 -2.35
C ARG A 377 -6.19 -6.07 -2.69
N ARG A 378 -6.41 -4.81 -2.31
CA ARG A 378 -7.71 -4.14 -2.47
C ARG A 378 -8.05 -4.03 -3.95
N HIS A 379 -9.28 -4.40 -4.30
CA HIS A 379 -9.82 -4.02 -5.59
C HIS A 379 -10.17 -2.53 -5.54
N ARG A 380 -9.44 -1.73 -6.30
CA ARG A 380 -9.78 -0.32 -6.43
C ARG A 380 -10.99 -0.24 -7.36
N LYS A 381 -12.02 0.51 -6.93
CA LYS A 381 -12.98 1.07 -7.88
C LYS A 381 -12.19 2.03 -8.76
N GLU A 382 -11.63 1.55 -9.87
CA GLU A 382 -10.80 2.38 -10.72
C GLU A 382 -11.65 3.56 -11.23
N VAL A 383 -11.26 4.76 -10.82
CA VAL A 383 -11.40 5.91 -11.72
C VAL A 383 -10.51 5.56 -12.91
N ARG A 384 -11.12 5.14 -14.04
CA ARG A 384 -10.39 4.84 -15.28
C ARG A 384 -9.36 5.95 -15.53
N LEU A 385 -8.09 5.65 -15.32
CA LEU A 385 -7.02 6.61 -15.57
C LEU A 385 -6.89 6.72 -17.09
N THR A 386 -7.21 7.89 -17.62
CA THR A 386 -7.07 8.16 -19.05
C THR A 386 -5.60 8.42 -19.36
N LEU A 387 -5.20 8.14 -20.60
CA LEU A 387 -3.84 8.44 -21.05
C LEU A 387 -3.51 9.93 -20.94
N SER A 388 -4.50 10.81 -21.14
CA SER A 388 -4.39 12.25 -20.91
C SER A 388 -4.09 12.57 -19.44
N LEU A 389 -4.77 11.93 -18.48
CA LEU A 389 -4.52 12.14 -17.07
C LEU A 389 -3.12 11.66 -16.66
N LEU A 390 -2.68 10.53 -17.22
CA LEU A 390 -1.31 10.01 -17.03
C LEU A 390 -0.25 10.99 -17.57
N ALA A 391 -0.52 11.69 -18.66
CA ALA A 391 0.40 12.67 -19.25
C ALA A 391 0.35 14.04 -18.55
N GLU A 392 -0.84 14.55 -18.24
CA GLU A 392 -1.05 15.94 -17.80
C GLU A 392 -0.97 16.10 -16.29
N THR A 393 -1.62 15.21 -15.55
CA THR A 393 -1.71 15.27 -14.08
C THR A 393 -0.58 14.48 -13.45
N TYR A 394 -0.43 13.21 -13.81
CA TYR A 394 0.59 12.35 -13.22
C TYR A 394 1.96 12.55 -13.85
N ARG A 395 2.04 13.00 -15.11
CA ARG A 395 3.30 13.14 -15.87
C ARG A 395 4.13 11.84 -15.95
N SER A 396 3.46 10.69 -15.90
CA SER A 396 4.09 9.37 -16.05
C SER A 396 4.68 9.14 -17.44
N LEU A 397 4.22 9.91 -18.43
CA LEU A 397 4.75 9.99 -19.80
C LEU A 397 4.54 11.41 -20.34
N SER A 398 5.21 11.77 -21.42
CA SER A 398 4.97 13.06 -22.10
C SER A 398 3.68 13.02 -22.95
N LYS A 399 3.17 14.20 -23.33
CA LYS A 399 2.04 14.31 -24.27
C LYS A 399 2.36 13.67 -25.63
N SER A 400 3.56 13.91 -26.14
CA SER A 400 4.05 13.33 -27.40
C SER A 400 4.07 11.79 -27.34
N MET A 401 4.52 11.22 -26.22
CA MET A 401 4.47 9.77 -25.99
C MET A 401 3.03 9.24 -25.93
N ALA A 402 2.12 9.96 -25.27
CA ALA A 402 0.71 9.58 -25.20
C ALA A 402 0.06 9.53 -26.59
N LEU A 403 0.26 10.58 -27.39
CA LEU A 403 -0.24 10.64 -28.76
C LEU A 403 0.36 9.54 -29.65
N PHE A 404 1.66 9.27 -29.51
CA PHE A 404 2.32 8.20 -30.23
C PHE A 404 1.72 6.82 -29.89
N LEU A 405 1.52 6.53 -28.60
CA LEU A 405 0.96 5.24 -28.17
C LEU A 405 -0.50 5.08 -28.59
N GLU A 406 -1.32 6.15 -28.53
CA GLU A 406 -2.67 6.13 -29.09
C GLU A 406 -2.63 5.76 -30.58
N ALA A 407 -1.78 6.40 -31.35
CA ALA A 407 -1.68 6.13 -32.78
C ALA A 407 -1.23 4.69 -33.07
N CYS A 408 -0.35 4.13 -32.24
CA CYS A 408 0.03 2.72 -32.32
C CYS A 408 -1.17 1.78 -32.05
N VAL A 409 -2.01 2.09 -31.06
CA VAL A 409 -3.23 1.30 -30.78
C VAL A 409 -4.18 1.34 -31.97
N VAL A 410 -4.41 2.52 -32.56
CA VAL A 410 -5.31 2.69 -33.71
C VAL A 410 -4.74 2.02 -34.97
N ALA A 411 -3.43 2.11 -35.21
CA ALA A 411 -2.70 1.43 -36.27
C ALA A 411 -2.58 -0.09 -36.09
N ARG A 412 -3.17 -0.65 -35.03
CA ARG A 412 -3.13 -2.08 -34.71
C ARG A 412 -1.71 -2.63 -34.51
N ARG A 413 -0.83 -1.86 -33.87
CA ARG A 413 0.45 -2.37 -33.40
C ARG A 413 0.26 -3.28 -32.19
N ASN A 414 1.05 -4.35 -32.14
CA ASN A 414 1.14 -5.26 -31.03
C ASN A 414 2.09 -4.66 -29.98
N ILE A 415 1.54 -4.34 -28.80
CA ILE A 415 2.24 -3.60 -27.75
C ILE A 415 2.43 -4.48 -26.52
N ILE A 416 3.66 -4.55 -26.01
CA ILE A 416 3.95 -5.12 -24.69
C ILE A 416 4.25 -4.00 -23.71
N VAL A 417 3.51 -3.98 -22.61
CA VAL A 417 3.76 -3.08 -21.48
C VAL A 417 4.57 -3.83 -20.43
N SER A 418 5.84 -3.50 -20.26
CA SER A 418 6.76 -4.18 -19.34
C SER A 418 7.15 -3.36 -18.13
N GLY A 419 7.55 -4.01 -17.04
CA GLY A 419 7.93 -3.34 -15.79
C GLY A 419 7.88 -4.20 -14.54
N GLY A 420 8.49 -3.70 -13.46
CA GLY A 420 8.48 -4.35 -12.14
C GLY A 420 7.07 -4.42 -11.51
N THR A 421 6.95 -5.13 -10.39
CA THR A 421 5.70 -5.17 -9.60
C THR A 421 5.30 -3.77 -9.14
N GLY A 422 4.01 -3.44 -9.23
CA GLY A 422 3.49 -2.14 -8.81
C GLY A 422 3.93 -0.95 -9.67
N SER A 423 4.54 -1.17 -10.85
CA SER A 423 4.96 -0.09 -11.77
C SER A 423 3.81 0.55 -12.55
N GLY A 424 2.60 -0.03 -12.53
CA GLY A 424 1.43 0.49 -13.23
C GLY A 424 1.18 -0.08 -14.63
N LYS A 425 1.71 -1.27 -14.94
CA LYS A 425 1.55 -1.93 -16.26
C LYS A 425 0.08 -2.07 -16.68
N THR A 426 -0.73 -2.72 -15.83
CA THR A 426 -2.16 -2.95 -16.10
C THR A 426 -2.91 -1.62 -16.24
N THR A 427 -2.56 -0.61 -15.43
CA THR A 427 -3.12 0.73 -15.53
C THR A 427 -2.85 1.38 -16.89
N LEU A 428 -1.60 1.36 -17.36
CA LEU A 428 -1.28 1.90 -18.68
C LEU A 428 -1.96 1.09 -19.79
N LEU A 429 -1.97 -0.24 -19.69
CA LEU A 429 -2.65 -1.09 -20.66
C LEU A 429 -4.16 -0.78 -20.72
N ASN A 430 -4.81 -0.60 -19.57
CA ASN A 430 -6.23 -0.24 -19.48
C ASN A 430 -6.47 1.13 -20.13
N ALA A 431 -5.59 2.12 -19.88
CA ALA A 431 -5.65 3.43 -20.51
C ALA A 431 -5.50 3.37 -22.05
N LEU A 432 -4.57 2.54 -22.54
CA LEU A 432 -4.37 2.31 -23.98
C LEU A 432 -5.57 1.61 -24.63
N SER A 433 -6.21 0.68 -23.92
CA SER A 433 -7.36 -0.07 -24.43
C SER A 433 -8.55 0.81 -24.81
N ALA A 434 -8.69 2.01 -24.22
CA ALA A 434 -9.75 2.96 -24.54
C ALA A 434 -9.67 3.52 -25.98
N PHE A 435 -8.50 3.43 -26.61
CA PHE A 435 -8.26 3.88 -27.99
C PHE A 435 -8.52 2.79 -29.03
N ILE A 436 -8.89 1.57 -28.61
CA ILE A 436 -9.35 0.55 -29.55
C ILE A 436 -10.60 1.09 -30.26
N PRO A 437 -10.62 1.12 -31.61
CA PRO A 437 -11.77 1.59 -32.37
C PRO A 437 -13.03 0.78 -32.06
N ASP A 438 -14.17 1.47 -32.02
CA ASP A 438 -15.46 0.82 -31.81
C ASP A 438 -15.81 -0.10 -32.99
N GLY A 439 -16.47 -1.22 -32.69
CA GLY A 439 -16.79 -2.27 -33.67
C GLY A 439 -15.81 -3.45 -33.68
N GLN A 440 -14.64 -3.32 -33.05
CA GLN A 440 -13.71 -4.44 -32.88
C GLN A 440 -14.16 -5.35 -31.73
N ARG A 441 -14.14 -6.66 -31.95
CA ARG A 441 -14.37 -7.67 -30.93
C ARG A 441 -13.09 -7.91 -30.15
N VAL A 442 -13.09 -7.52 -28.88
CA VAL A 442 -11.92 -7.65 -28.01
C VAL A 442 -12.15 -8.77 -27.00
N ILE A 443 -11.16 -9.65 -26.83
CA ILE A 443 -11.19 -10.67 -25.78
C ILE A 443 -10.09 -10.36 -24.78
N THR A 444 -10.46 -10.16 -23.51
CA THR A 444 -9.48 -10.04 -22.41
C THR A 444 -9.30 -11.38 -21.74
N ILE A 445 -8.06 -11.74 -21.38
CA ILE A 445 -7.72 -12.97 -20.70
C ILE A 445 -6.81 -12.62 -19.53
N GLU A 446 -7.28 -12.84 -18.31
CA GLU A 446 -6.58 -12.40 -17.11
C GLU A 446 -6.64 -13.49 -16.04
N ASP A 447 -5.65 -13.52 -15.14
CA ASP A 447 -5.79 -14.37 -13.94
C ASP A 447 -6.91 -13.90 -13.00
N THR A 448 -7.21 -12.63 -13.12
CA THR A 448 -8.28 -11.96 -12.40
C THR A 448 -8.59 -10.74 -13.22
N ALA A 449 -9.86 -10.56 -13.57
CA ALA A 449 -10.31 -9.41 -14.33
C ALA A 449 -9.96 -8.10 -13.60
N GLU A 450 -9.02 -7.35 -14.17
CA GLU A 450 -8.68 -5.98 -13.77
C GLU A 450 -9.01 -4.99 -14.90
N LEU A 451 -8.96 -5.45 -16.15
CA LEU A 451 -9.23 -4.62 -17.30
C LEU A 451 -10.72 -4.30 -17.42
N VAL A 452 -11.02 -3.01 -17.58
CA VAL A 452 -12.37 -2.53 -17.81
C VAL A 452 -12.33 -1.75 -19.11
N LEU A 453 -12.72 -2.38 -20.21
CA LEU A 453 -12.70 -1.78 -21.55
C LEU A 453 -13.99 -1.00 -21.85
N ALA A 454 -13.86 0.14 -22.53
CA ALA A 454 -15.00 1.00 -22.85
C ALA A 454 -15.83 0.49 -24.03
N ASN A 455 -15.23 -0.35 -24.88
CA ASN A 455 -15.87 -0.89 -26.07
C ASN A 455 -17.05 -1.79 -25.70
N SER A 456 -18.08 -1.78 -26.53
CA SER A 456 -19.30 -2.56 -26.32
C SER A 456 -19.12 -4.06 -26.63
N HIS A 457 -18.17 -4.42 -27.49
CA HIS A 457 -17.99 -5.78 -27.99
C HIS A 457 -16.80 -6.49 -27.31
N VAL A 458 -16.82 -6.52 -25.98
CA VAL A 458 -15.75 -7.11 -25.15
C VAL A 458 -16.23 -8.43 -24.54
N VAL A 459 -15.37 -9.45 -24.59
CA VAL A 459 -15.54 -10.67 -23.79
C VAL A 459 -14.39 -10.77 -22.80
N SER A 460 -14.72 -10.82 -21.51
CA SER A 460 -13.73 -10.98 -20.45
C SER A 460 -13.66 -12.42 -19.99
N LEU A 461 -12.47 -13.01 -20.08
CA LEU A 461 -12.17 -14.37 -19.66
C LEU A 461 -11.22 -14.33 -18.47
N GLU A 462 -11.47 -15.21 -17.51
CA GLU A 462 -10.67 -15.31 -16.29
C GLU A 462 -10.21 -16.75 -16.08
N THR A 463 -8.96 -16.93 -15.62
CA THR A 463 -8.45 -18.23 -15.23
C THR A 463 -9.21 -18.80 -14.04
N ARG A 464 -9.09 -20.11 -13.85
CA ARG A 464 -9.62 -20.80 -12.68
C ARG A 464 -8.52 -21.68 -12.09
N THR A 465 -8.20 -21.46 -10.82
CA THR A 465 -7.32 -22.36 -10.08
C THR A 465 -7.99 -23.70 -9.85
N ALA A 466 -7.19 -24.76 -9.72
CA ALA A 466 -7.70 -26.07 -9.32
C ALA A 466 -8.46 -26.00 -7.98
N ASN A 467 -9.37 -26.94 -7.75
CA ASN A 467 -9.91 -27.20 -6.42
C ASN A 467 -8.86 -27.86 -5.50
N ALA A 468 -9.23 -28.16 -4.25
CA ALA A 468 -8.33 -28.78 -3.28
C ALA A 468 -7.82 -30.16 -3.77
N GLU A 469 -8.60 -30.84 -4.60
CA GLU A 469 -8.30 -32.13 -5.22
C GLU A 469 -7.42 -32.02 -6.48
N GLY A 470 -7.05 -30.81 -6.91
CA GLY A 470 -6.20 -30.58 -8.09
C GLY A 470 -6.95 -30.63 -9.43
N GLU A 471 -8.28 -30.65 -9.41
CA GLU A 471 -9.14 -30.73 -10.60
C GLU A 471 -9.68 -29.35 -11.04
N GLY A 472 -10.00 -29.25 -12.32
CA GLY A 472 -10.74 -28.11 -12.85
C GLY A 472 -9.92 -26.84 -13.11
N GLU A 473 -8.59 -26.91 -13.09
CA GLU A 473 -7.74 -25.80 -13.51
C GLU A 473 -8.05 -25.37 -14.95
N VAL A 474 -8.14 -24.06 -15.17
CA VAL A 474 -8.25 -23.44 -16.50
C VAL A 474 -7.20 -22.34 -16.57
N SER A 475 -6.14 -22.58 -17.33
CA SER A 475 -4.99 -21.67 -17.42
C SER A 475 -5.21 -20.57 -18.46
N ILE A 476 -4.35 -19.53 -18.45
CA ILE A 476 -4.32 -18.50 -19.51
C ILE A 476 -4.17 -19.16 -20.89
N ARG A 477 -3.32 -20.19 -20.98
CA ARG A 477 -3.06 -20.94 -22.21
C ARG A 477 -4.34 -21.58 -22.76
N ASP A 478 -5.16 -22.18 -21.89
CA ASP A 478 -6.42 -22.81 -22.30
C ASP A 478 -7.43 -21.78 -22.81
N LEU A 479 -7.56 -20.67 -22.09
CA LEU A 479 -8.44 -19.56 -22.49
C LEU A 479 -8.00 -18.93 -23.81
N LEU A 480 -6.69 -18.81 -24.03
CA LEU A 480 -6.14 -18.22 -25.25
C LEU A 480 -6.41 -19.09 -26.47
N ARG A 481 -6.23 -20.41 -26.35
CA ARG A 481 -6.62 -21.38 -27.39
C ARG A 481 -8.11 -21.33 -27.69
N ASN A 482 -8.94 -21.19 -26.66
CA ASN A 482 -10.38 -21.05 -26.84
C ASN A 482 -10.74 -19.70 -27.50
N ALA A 483 -10.08 -18.61 -27.11
CA ALA A 483 -10.31 -17.27 -27.64
C ALA A 483 -10.12 -17.20 -29.15
N LEU A 484 -9.15 -17.93 -29.71
CA LEU A 484 -8.93 -18.01 -31.16
C LEU A 484 -10.14 -18.55 -31.94
N ARG A 485 -11.05 -19.29 -31.29
CA ARG A 485 -12.31 -19.79 -31.89
C ARG A 485 -13.48 -18.83 -31.75
N MET A 486 -13.30 -17.72 -31.02
CA MET A 486 -14.34 -16.74 -30.73
C MET A 486 -14.33 -15.57 -31.71
N ARG A 487 -13.58 -15.68 -32.83
CA ARG A 487 -13.38 -14.66 -33.85
C ARG A 487 -12.99 -13.29 -33.26
N PRO A 488 -11.91 -13.19 -32.46
CA PRO A 488 -11.47 -11.91 -31.96
C PRO A 488 -10.88 -11.05 -33.08
N ASP A 489 -11.04 -9.73 -32.97
CA ASP A 489 -10.20 -8.77 -33.71
C ASP A 489 -8.91 -8.50 -32.95
N ARG A 490 -8.98 -8.49 -31.61
CA ARG A 490 -7.84 -8.31 -30.70
C ARG A 490 -7.97 -9.25 -29.50
N ILE A 491 -6.82 -9.70 -29.01
CA ILE A 491 -6.70 -10.41 -27.75
C ILE A 491 -5.82 -9.57 -26.82
N ILE A 492 -6.31 -9.33 -25.61
CA ILE A 492 -5.54 -8.67 -24.57
C ILE A 492 -5.26 -9.69 -23.48
N VAL A 493 -3.99 -9.97 -23.24
CA VAL A 493 -3.57 -10.83 -22.13
C VAL A 493 -3.16 -9.92 -20.98
N GLY A 494 -3.81 -10.06 -19.83
CA GLY A 494 -3.55 -9.20 -18.66
C GLY A 494 -2.08 -9.23 -18.26
N GLU A 495 -1.50 -10.42 -18.18
CA GLU A 495 -0.08 -10.62 -17.90
C GLU A 495 0.41 -11.94 -18.50
N CYS A 496 1.45 -11.87 -19.35
CA CYS A 496 2.14 -13.04 -19.88
C CYS A 496 3.36 -13.36 -19.00
N ARG A 497 3.40 -14.57 -18.46
CA ARG A 497 4.32 -15.02 -17.42
C ARG A 497 4.92 -16.41 -17.66
N GLY A 498 4.39 -17.19 -18.60
CA GLY A 498 4.87 -18.55 -18.82
C GLY A 498 4.47 -19.16 -20.17
N LYS A 499 4.02 -20.41 -20.12
CA LYS A 499 3.85 -21.31 -21.29
C LYS A 499 2.84 -20.80 -22.32
N GLU A 500 1.94 -19.90 -21.94
CA GLU A 500 0.99 -19.23 -22.81
C GLU A 500 1.66 -18.33 -23.86
N ALA A 501 2.92 -17.94 -23.65
CA ALA A 501 3.64 -17.02 -24.55
C ALA A 501 3.67 -17.51 -26.01
N ILE A 502 3.81 -18.82 -26.24
CA ILE A 502 3.83 -19.36 -27.62
C ILE A 502 2.47 -19.23 -28.30
N ASP A 503 1.38 -19.58 -27.62
CA ASP A 503 0.03 -19.46 -28.15
C ASP A 503 -0.34 -17.98 -28.35
N MET A 504 0.20 -17.08 -27.51
CA MET A 504 0.06 -15.63 -27.65
C MET A 504 0.77 -15.14 -28.91
N LEU A 505 2.06 -15.44 -29.07
CA LEU A 505 2.83 -15.05 -30.25
C LEU A 505 2.22 -15.62 -31.54
N GLN A 506 1.66 -16.83 -31.50
CA GLN A 506 0.91 -17.39 -32.62
C GLN A 506 -0.33 -16.57 -32.94
N ALA A 507 -1.13 -16.19 -31.94
CA ALA A 507 -2.30 -15.33 -32.15
C ALA A 507 -1.92 -13.99 -32.80
N LEU A 508 -0.87 -13.35 -32.29
CA LEU A 508 -0.34 -12.07 -32.78
C LEU A 508 0.11 -12.17 -34.24
N ASN A 509 0.79 -13.26 -34.61
CA ASN A 509 1.24 -13.52 -35.98
C ASN A 509 0.09 -13.94 -36.94
N THR A 510 -1.06 -14.38 -36.43
CA THR A 510 -2.14 -15.00 -37.24
C THR A 510 -3.45 -14.22 -37.22
N GLY A 511 -3.41 -12.95 -37.64
CA GLY A 511 -4.61 -12.18 -37.93
C GLY A 511 -5.27 -11.47 -36.75
N HIS A 512 -4.63 -11.46 -35.58
CA HIS A 512 -5.10 -10.75 -34.37
C HIS A 512 -4.21 -9.55 -34.03
N ALA A 513 -3.81 -8.78 -35.04
CA ALA A 513 -2.99 -7.59 -34.87
C ALA A 513 -3.69 -6.50 -34.05
N GLY A 514 -2.91 -5.71 -33.32
CA GLY A 514 -3.37 -4.66 -32.41
C GLY A 514 -3.61 -5.16 -30.98
N SER A 515 -3.15 -6.37 -30.70
CA SER A 515 -3.28 -7.04 -29.42
C SER A 515 -2.22 -6.53 -28.44
N MET A 516 -2.49 -6.65 -27.14
CA MET A 516 -1.63 -6.07 -26.11
C MET A 516 -1.45 -7.05 -24.95
N THR A 517 -0.31 -6.99 -24.28
CA THR A 517 -0.10 -7.72 -23.02
C THR A 517 0.75 -6.93 -22.05
N THR A 518 0.70 -7.29 -20.77
CA THR A 518 1.76 -6.92 -19.83
C THR A 518 2.74 -8.06 -19.60
N ALA A 519 3.97 -7.74 -19.19
CA ALA A 519 4.97 -8.72 -18.76
C ALA A 519 5.94 -8.10 -17.74
N HIS A 520 6.58 -8.92 -16.92
CA HIS A 520 7.63 -8.46 -16.02
C HIS A 520 8.99 -8.47 -16.72
N ALA A 521 9.67 -7.31 -16.77
CA ALA A 521 11.05 -7.16 -17.24
C ALA A 521 11.64 -5.84 -16.72
N ASN A 522 12.97 -5.72 -16.67
CA ASN A 522 13.65 -4.48 -16.25
C ASN A 522 14.10 -3.61 -17.45
N GLY A 523 13.77 -4.01 -18.68
CA GLY A 523 14.01 -3.21 -19.87
C GLY A 523 13.48 -3.89 -21.14
N PRO A 524 13.36 -3.16 -22.26
CA PRO A 524 12.84 -3.70 -23.52
C PRO A 524 13.61 -4.91 -24.07
N ALA A 525 14.95 -4.86 -24.10
CA ALA A 525 15.77 -5.97 -24.56
C ALA A 525 15.64 -7.22 -23.65
N GLU A 526 15.58 -7.02 -22.33
CA GLU A 526 15.33 -8.11 -21.37
C GLU A 526 13.95 -8.73 -21.57
N MET A 527 12.94 -7.91 -21.88
CA MET A 527 11.59 -8.39 -22.14
C MET A 527 11.59 -9.44 -23.27
N LEU A 528 12.26 -9.15 -24.39
CA LEU A 528 12.36 -10.12 -25.50
C LEU A 528 13.07 -11.41 -25.08
N MET A 529 14.15 -11.32 -24.30
CA MET A 529 14.84 -12.50 -23.76
C MET A 529 13.93 -13.32 -22.83
N ARG A 530 13.07 -12.66 -22.04
CA ARG A 530 12.11 -13.36 -21.17
C ARG A 530 11.01 -14.05 -21.96
N LEU A 531 10.52 -13.45 -23.05
CA LEU A 531 9.60 -14.14 -23.96
C LEU A 531 10.24 -15.39 -24.56
N GLU A 532 11.51 -15.33 -24.96
CA GLU A 532 12.23 -16.51 -25.47
C GLU A 532 12.24 -17.64 -24.44
N VAL A 533 12.53 -17.34 -23.18
CA VAL A 533 12.50 -18.32 -22.08
C VAL A 533 11.08 -18.86 -21.85
N MET A 534 10.07 -17.99 -21.84
CA MET A 534 8.66 -18.40 -21.66
C MET A 534 8.18 -19.34 -22.77
N VAL A 535 8.57 -19.07 -24.02
CA VAL A 535 8.28 -19.95 -25.15
C VAL A 535 9.00 -21.29 -25.00
N LEU A 536 10.28 -21.29 -24.63
CA LEU A 536 11.03 -22.53 -24.38
C LEU A 536 10.42 -23.38 -23.25
N GLN A 537 9.83 -22.76 -22.23
CA GLN A 537 9.12 -23.49 -21.17
C GLN A 537 7.81 -24.11 -21.68
N GLY A 538 7.14 -23.47 -22.64
CA GLY A 538 5.88 -23.92 -23.23
C GLY A 538 6.05 -24.97 -24.32
N GLU A 539 7.14 -24.86 -25.10
CA GLU A 539 7.51 -25.74 -26.20
C GLU A 539 9.06 -25.88 -26.30
N PRO A 540 9.68 -26.77 -25.50
CA PRO A 540 11.14 -26.91 -25.42
C PRO A 540 11.81 -27.43 -26.70
N SER A 541 11.02 -27.98 -27.63
CA SER A 541 11.51 -28.59 -28.86
C SER A 541 11.80 -27.56 -29.97
N LEU A 542 11.31 -26.33 -29.84
CA LEU A 542 11.47 -25.30 -30.87
C LEU A 542 12.91 -24.76 -30.91
N PRO A 543 13.53 -24.67 -32.10
CA PRO A 543 14.82 -24.01 -32.25
C PRO A 543 14.76 -22.53 -31.81
N VAL A 544 15.76 -22.07 -31.06
CA VAL A 544 15.83 -20.69 -30.55
C VAL A 544 15.72 -19.65 -31.67
N SER A 545 16.33 -19.90 -32.83
CA SER A 545 16.22 -19.00 -33.99
C SER A 545 14.78 -18.85 -34.49
N ALA A 546 13.99 -19.93 -34.48
CA ALA A 546 12.57 -19.89 -34.85
C ALA A 546 11.73 -19.15 -33.81
N ILE A 547 12.04 -19.31 -32.52
CA ILE A 547 11.41 -18.58 -31.43
C ILE A 547 11.66 -17.07 -31.56
N ARG A 548 12.93 -16.68 -31.75
CA ARG A 548 13.31 -15.27 -31.96
C ARG A 548 12.59 -14.67 -33.15
N ALA A 549 12.52 -15.39 -34.27
CA ALA A 549 11.80 -14.93 -35.46
C ALA A 549 10.30 -14.74 -35.19
N GLN A 550 9.66 -15.66 -34.44
CA GLN A 550 8.26 -15.50 -34.04
C GLN A 550 8.05 -14.28 -33.12
N ILE A 551 8.97 -14.03 -32.19
CA ILE A 551 8.92 -12.88 -31.28
C ILE A 551 9.03 -11.57 -32.08
N THR A 552 10.06 -11.44 -32.91
CA THR A 552 10.34 -10.19 -33.65
C THR A 552 9.28 -9.89 -34.71
N ASN A 553 8.62 -10.90 -35.25
CA ASN A 553 7.51 -10.69 -36.20
C ASN A 553 6.18 -10.36 -35.50
N ALA A 554 6.01 -10.80 -34.25
CA ALA A 554 4.76 -10.64 -33.51
C ALA A 554 4.68 -9.31 -32.76
N ILE A 555 5.79 -8.82 -32.23
CA ILE A 555 5.81 -7.67 -31.32
C ILE A 555 6.34 -6.46 -32.08
N ASP A 556 5.58 -5.36 -32.08
CA ASP A 556 6.02 -4.12 -32.71
C ASP A 556 6.71 -3.20 -31.69
N ILE A 557 6.13 -3.08 -30.48
CA ILE A 557 6.54 -2.07 -29.49
C ILE A 557 6.64 -2.67 -28.09
N VAL A 558 7.68 -2.28 -27.35
CA VAL A 558 7.79 -2.49 -25.91
C VAL A 558 7.77 -1.15 -25.18
N VAL A 559 6.85 -1.00 -24.23
CA VAL A 559 6.71 0.17 -23.34
C VAL A 559 7.18 -0.23 -21.95
N GLN A 560 8.34 0.26 -21.54
CA GLN A 560 8.93 -0.06 -20.25
C GLN A 560 8.50 0.96 -19.19
N LEU A 561 7.99 0.48 -18.05
CA LEU A 561 7.71 1.26 -16.86
C LEU A 561 8.68 0.93 -15.73
N ALA A 562 8.95 1.92 -14.90
CA ALA A 562 9.66 1.76 -13.64
C ALA A 562 9.04 2.62 -12.53
N ARG A 563 9.32 2.24 -11.28
CA ARG A 563 9.16 3.10 -10.11
C ARG A 563 10.49 3.80 -9.89
N VAL A 564 10.53 5.11 -10.12
CA VAL A 564 11.74 5.92 -10.00
C VAL A 564 11.65 6.76 -8.72
N PRO A 565 12.61 6.68 -7.79
CA PRO A 565 12.64 7.52 -6.60
C PRO A 565 12.59 9.02 -6.97
N LEU A 566 11.79 9.80 -6.26
CA LEU A 566 11.72 11.23 -6.48
C LEU A 566 12.98 11.92 -5.92
N PRO A 567 13.56 12.90 -6.63
CA PRO A 567 14.64 13.70 -6.09
C PRO A 567 14.16 14.48 -4.86
N TYR A 568 14.93 14.46 -3.78
CA TYR A 568 14.70 15.23 -2.55
C TYR A 568 13.46 14.80 -1.71
N ASP A 569 12.88 13.63 -1.98
CA ASP A 569 11.74 13.09 -1.24
C ASP A 569 11.97 11.61 -0.88
N GLU A 570 12.60 11.39 0.28
CA GLU A 570 12.98 10.06 0.74
C GLU A 570 11.76 9.15 0.93
N GLY A 571 11.80 7.99 0.29
CA GLY A 571 10.73 6.98 0.37
C GLY A 571 9.54 7.23 -0.58
N ARG A 572 9.56 8.26 -1.44
CA ARG A 572 8.57 8.41 -2.52
C ARG A 572 9.16 8.01 -3.87
N SER A 573 8.31 7.41 -4.69
CA SER A 573 8.65 6.98 -6.04
C SER A 573 7.54 7.36 -7.00
N MET A 574 7.91 7.63 -8.24
CA MET A 574 7.00 7.96 -9.32
C MET A 574 6.96 6.80 -10.32
N LYS A 575 5.76 6.43 -10.76
CA LYS A 575 5.55 5.44 -11.84
C LYS A 575 5.72 6.17 -13.18
N ILE A 576 6.75 5.82 -13.93
CA ILE A 576 7.16 6.52 -15.17
C ILE A 576 7.38 5.50 -16.28
N VAL A 577 7.00 5.86 -17.51
CA VAL A 577 7.41 5.18 -18.74
C VAL A 577 8.87 5.53 -19.03
N THR A 578 9.79 4.63 -18.71
CA THR A 578 11.23 4.90 -18.87
C THR A 578 11.69 4.77 -20.31
N GLU A 579 11.03 3.93 -21.11
CA GLU A 579 11.42 3.69 -22.50
C GLU A 579 10.21 3.26 -23.34
N ILE A 580 10.13 3.75 -24.57
CA ILE A 580 9.27 3.20 -25.62
C ILE A 580 10.21 2.79 -26.74
N ALA A 581 10.28 1.50 -27.06
CA ALA A 581 11.20 0.96 -28.05
C ALA A 581 10.45 0.14 -29.11
N GLU A 582 10.89 0.27 -30.35
CA GLU A 582 10.47 -0.61 -31.45
C GLU A 582 11.29 -1.91 -31.44
N VAL A 583 10.65 -3.03 -31.75
CA VAL A 583 11.35 -4.29 -32.03
C VAL A 583 11.71 -4.34 -33.51
N ILE A 584 13.01 -4.33 -33.81
CA ILE A 584 13.51 -4.19 -35.19
C ILE A 584 13.63 -5.52 -35.91
N GLY A 585 14.07 -6.56 -35.19
CA GLY A 585 14.39 -7.84 -35.79
C GLY A 585 15.57 -8.53 -35.11
N ILE A 586 16.27 -9.36 -35.88
CA ILE A 586 17.40 -10.15 -35.40
C ILE A 586 18.68 -9.61 -36.03
N HIS A 587 19.69 -9.32 -35.21
CA HIS A 587 20.98 -8.86 -35.69
C HIS A 587 21.69 -9.97 -36.48
N PRO A 588 22.12 -9.74 -37.73
CA PRO A 588 22.64 -10.80 -38.61
C PRO A 588 23.94 -11.43 -38.11
N GLY A 589 24.78 -10.68 -37.39
CA GLY A 589 26.04 -11.18 -36.85
C GLY A 589 25.93 -11.93 -35.51
N THR A 590 25.10 -11.47 -34.58
CA THR A 590 25.02 -12.02 -33.22
C THR A 590 23.84 -12.97 -33.03
N GLY A 591 22.84 -12.91 -33.93
CA GLY A 591 21.58 -13.64 -33.79
C GLY A 591 20.71 -13.15 -32.62
N GLY A 592 21.07 -12.04 -31.99
CA GLY A 592 20.30 -11.42 -30.90
C GLY A 592 19.15 -10.59 -31.42
N MET A 593 18.04 -10.55 -30.67
CA MET A 593 16.91 -9.66 -30.98
C MET A 593 17.30 -8.21 -30.66
N VAL A 594 16.90 -7.28 -31.52
CA VAL A 594 17.26 -5.86 -31.43
C VAL A 594 16.01 -5.03 -31.18
N VAL A 595 16.14 -4.08 -30.26
CA VAL A 595 15.17 -3.03 -29.99
C VAL A 595 15.83 -1.68 -30.19
N GLU A 596 15.08 -0.71 -30.70
CA GLU A 596 15.55 0.67 -30.88
C GLU A 596 14.65 1.63 -30.09
N PRO A 597 15.19 2.39 -29.12
CA PRO A 597 14.41 3.32 -28.33
C PRO A 597 13.92 4.49 -29.20
N ILE A 598 12.62 4.76 -29.16
CA ILE A 598 11.97 5.93 -29.75
C ILE A 598 11.94 7.06 -28.70
N PHE A 599 11.55 6.74 -27.47
CA PHE A 599 11.55 7.67 -26.35
C PHE A 599 12.31 7.08 -25.17
N SER A 600 13.05 7.93 -24.45
CA SER A 600 13.79 7.52 -23.24
C SER A 600 13.70 8.57 -22.13
N PHE A 601 13.51 8.11 -20.90
CA PHE A 601 13.58 8.91 -19.70
C PHE A 601 15.03 9.29 -19.39
N ARG A 602 15.27 10.57 -19.03
CA ARG A 602 16.60 11.12 -18.74
C ARG A 602 16.77 11.58 -17.30
N GLY A 603 15.82 11.26 -16.43
CA GLY A 603 15.81 11.71 -15.04
C GLY A 603 14.83 12.86 -14.82
N PHE A 604 15.05 13.58 -13.72
CA PHE A 604 14.19 14.68 -13.32
C PHE A 604 14.88 16.01 -13.58
N GLY A 605 14.15 16.93 -14.20
CA GLY A 605 14.57 18.31 -14.41
C GLY A 605 14.25 19.19 -13.20
N THR A 606 14.13 20.49 -13.45
CA THR A 606 13.81 21.47 -12.41
C THR A 606 12.46 21.18 -11.75
N ALA A 607 12.40 21.39 -10.42
CA ALA A 607 11.23 21.11 -9.58
C ALA A 607 10.75 19.63 -9.61
N GLY A 608 11.66 18.68 -9.85
CA GLY A 608 11.34 17.24 -9.80
C GLY A 608 10.44 16.75 -10.94
N LYS A 609 10.35 17.49 -12.05
CA LYS A 609 9.55 17.08 -13.21
C LYS A 609 10.30 16.02 -14.03
N PRO A 610 9.66 14.91 -14.44
CA PRO A 610 10.30 13.91 -15.26
C PRO A 610 10.60 14.45 -16.67
N VAL A 611 11.77 14.12 -17.21
CA VAL A 611 12.23 14.51 -18.55
C VAL A 611 12.31 13.26 -19.42
N HIS A 612 11.56 13.28 -20.52
CA HIS A 612 11.63 12.26 -21.57
C HIS A 612 12.20 12.93 -22.83
N LEU A 613 13.05 12.21 -23.56
CA LEU A 613 13.58 12.66 -24.85
C LEU A 613 13.12 11.71 -25.95
N PHE A 614 12.73 12.29 -27.08
CA PHE A 614 12.76 11.59 -28.36
C PHE A 614 14.21 11.34 -28.75
N THR A 615 14.54 10.11 -29.17
CA THR A 615 15.92 9.71 -29.46
C THR A 615 16.41 10.19 -30.83
N GLY A 616 15.49 10.63 -31.70
CA GLY A 616 15.76 10.89 -33.12
C GLY A 616 15.45 9.69 -34.02
N TYR A 617 15.13 8.53 -33.44
CA TYR A 617 14.77 7.35 -34.21
C TYR A 617 13.29 7.35 -34.61
N LEU A 618 13.02 7.37 -35.92
CA LEU A 618 11.68 7.21 -36.45
C LEU A 618 11.37 5.72 -36.64
N PRO A 619 10.25 5.22 -36.11
CA PRO A 619 9.93 3.80 -36.21
C PRO A 619 9.65 3.36 -37.65
N SER A 620 9.93 2.10 -37.95
CA SER A 620 9.83 1.56 -39.32
C SER A 620 8.42 1.66 -39.91
N PHE A 621 7.41 1.68 -39.06
CA PHE A 621 6.00 1.73 -39.41
C PHE A 621 5.38 3.14 -39.36
N ILE A 622 6.19 4.19 -39.43
CA ILE A 622 5.70 5.57 -39.26
C ILE A 622 4.67 6.00 -40.33
N ASP A 623 4.80 5.51 -41.56
CA ASP A 623 3.87 5.82 -42.65
C ASP A 623 2.47 5.26 -42.38
N GLU A 624 2.40 4.08 -41.78
CA GLU A 624 1.14 3.44 -41.39
C GLU A 624 0.46 4.20 -40.24
N ILE A 625 1.24 4.84 -39.36
CA ILE A 625 0.72 5.75 -38.33
C ILE A 625 0.11 7.00 -38.97
N ASP A 626 0.73 7.58 -40.00
CA ASP A 626 0.19 8.77 -40.68
C ASP A 626 -1.14 8.47 -41.39
N GLN A 627 -1.31 7.24 -41.90
CA GLN A 627 -2.56 6.81 -42.54
C GLN A 627 -3.75 6.76 -41.57
N VAL A 628 -3.53 6.39 -40.31
CA VAL A 628 -4.61 6.29 -39.31
C VAL A 628 -4.87 7.60 -38.55
N ARG A 629 -4.07 8.62 -38.80
CA ARG A 629 -4.17 9.95 -38.18
C ARG A 629 -5.57 10.58 -38.18
N PRO A 630 -6.42 10.43 -39.22
CA PRO A 630 -7.79 10.96 -39.19
C PRO A 630 -8.71 10.33 -38.13
N SER A 631 -8.32 9.17 -37.60
CA SER A 631 -9.14 8.35 -36.67
C SER A 631 -8.71 8.44 -35.20
N LEU A 632 -7.72 9.29 -34.88
CA LEU A 632 -7.28 9.53 -33.50
C LEU A 632 -8.37 10.28 -32.71
N LYS A 633 -8.66 9.80 -31.50
CA LYS A 633 -9.70 10.33 -30.60
C LYS A 633 -9.24 11.59 -29.88
N SER A 634 -7.93 11.73 -29.61
CA SER A 634 -7.33 12.93 -29.01
C SER A 634 -7.21 14.10 -30.01
N ARG A 635 -8.36 14.65 -30.42
CA ARG A 635 -8.37 16.00 -31.00
C ARG A 635 -8.09 17.01 -29.89
N HIS A 636 -6.82 17.33 -29.64
CA HIS A 636 -6.46 18.37 -28.68
C HIS A 636 -6.84 19.77 -29.23
N GLU A 637 -7.68 20.45 -28.44
CA GLU A 637 -8.03 21.89 -28.32
C GLU A 637 -8.22 22.83 -29.54
N ASP A 638 -7.91 22.45 -30.78
CA ASP A 638 -8.02 23.40 -31.91
C ASP A 638 -8.50 22.78 -33.24
N ASP A 639 -9.03 21.56 -33.23
CA ASP A 639 -9.49 20.83 -34.44
C ASP A 639 -8.39 20.70 -35.54
N ARG A 640 -7.12 20.92 -35.15
CA ARG A 640 -5.95 20.82 -36.03
C ARG A 640 -5.39 19.40 -35.98
N VAL A 641 -5.17 18.86 -37.17
CA VAL A 641 -4.46 17.59 -37.35
C VAL A 641 -2.97 17.85 -37.06
N VAL A 642 -2.45 17.52 -35.87
CA VAL A 642 -1.01 17.65 -35.52
C VAL A 642 -0.18 16.77 -36.45
N ARG A 643 0.84 17.32 -37.12
CA ARG A 643 1.73 16.53 -38.01
C ARG A 643 2.61 15.61 -37.18
N ILE A 644 2.91 14.40 -37.67
CA ILE A 644 3.84 13.49 -36.99
C ILE A 644 5.20 14.14 -36.76
N GLU A 645 5.66 14.98 -37.71
CA GLU A 645 6.89 15.77 -37.52
C GLU A 645 6.77 16.78 -36.38
N GLU A 646 5.58 17.33 -36.13
CA GLU A 646 5.29 18.21 -34.97
C GLU A 646 5.18 17.41 -33.67
N LEU A 647 4.75 16.14 -33.75
CA LEU A 647 4.61 15.20 -32.64
C LEU A 647 5.97 14.81 -32.05
N PHE A 648 7.02 14.77 -32.88
CA PHE A 648 8.41 14.56 -32.44
C PHE A 648 9.18 15.86 -32.19
N ALA A 649 8.67 17.01 -32.64
CA ALA A 649 9.24 18.33 -32.35
C ALA A 649 8.74 18.94 -31.03
N LEU A 650 7.59 18.49 -30.52
CA LEU A 650 7.03 18.77 -29.18
C LEU A 650 7.68 17.90 -28.09
#